data_AF-A0AAN7CDD2-F1
#
_entry.id   AF-A0AAN7CDD2-F1
#
_cell.length_a   1.000
_cell.length_b   1.000
_cell.length_c   1.000
_cell.angle_alpha   90.00
_cell.angle_beta   90.00
_cell.angle_gamma   90.00
#
_symmetry.space_group_name_H-M   'P 1'
#
loop_
_entity.id
_entity.type
_entity.pdbx_description
1 polymer ?
#
loop_
_entity_poly.entity_id
_entity_poly.type
_entity_poly.pdbx_seq_one_letter_code
_entity_poly.pdbx_strand_id
1 'polypeptide(L)'
;MATTGASQDSGQEDGNSNRTVAFLGPLNSYSHRATKIAFFEETWRLEPTGTIKEVFDWVQSSRAAYGVVPFENSTHGTVTFTLDSLADRAGEYANVVVCDEVYLDVHHFLLGRLPPPPSSPSSSSVSAPVPAGEEEEEEEPKKGVPLTSLSHIRRVYSHPQAFGQTGAFRHRYLRHAETIDVSSTSRAAELAAADPAGTSAAIASEWAGKAAGLDVLARCVEDREDNTTRFFVLRRREGREDDEQERAGPKGDKGGGDGDPAYEGGKYKSLVSFTVPHRRAGALADVLDCFRARALNLTSISSVPSLDAPFQYLFFVEFEGSRYDDPEGRVSGVLGDLERVAERWRWLGSWQSGRLRERGRERLEMFFLFPRLRRPHLTPNCLRHSQTIITNQTTPYSSLSSSASTFNPEAYLLSAQSKFASQPPTLIPDILSPTPSHLLTLSLADHIPSLFPQNHAINSRLPSTLASSAEDLVLPQGHHMVYFPLQLPPSKLMPDGTDPAHCPGSPFERRMWAGGEVVFHPGWERAMRVDGRRAVCVESVGTQPVLKQDKVFVEVRRLYGVGERDENNGRELMRDEEIARKVVEGGGGAVIEEVRRLVFMRRREGGGETKEVVRRAVKASATPEFVLSLKPDATLLFHFSALTYNAHAIHLNPDYCRNREGYKGLLVHGPLSMVLMLSALRGCLARFRSQVRTAGPTAAAKSSTPEEEQPWMPYIKSLNYRNLAPLYANEDMRVCLRRTKAEGSGLEWDVWVEGPDGGLAVKGHAVTTDVVQAA
;
A
#
# COMPACT_ATOMS: atom_id res chain seq x y z
N MET A 1 -43.24 -14.72 -69.57
CA MET A 1 -43.33 -13.29 -69.96
C MET A 1 -43.51 -12.52 -68.66
N ALA A 2 -42.64 -11.63 -68.19
CA ALA A 2 -41.69 -10.79 -68.90
C ALA A 2 -40.40 -10.56 -68.08
N THR A 3 -39.30 -10.48 -68.81
CA THR A 3 -37.99 -9.94 -68.46
C THR A 3 -37.93 -8.41 -68.64
N THR A 4 -36.79 -7.84 -68.22
CA THR A 4 -36.21 -6.49 -68.46
C THR A 4 -36.47 -5.46 -67.34
N GLY A 5 -35.47 -4.76 -66.79
CA GLY A 5 -34.07 -4.67 -67.19
C GLY A 5 -33.17 -4.16 -66.05
N ALA A 6 -31.93 -4.64 -66.08
CA ALA A 6 -30.81 -4.15 -65.30
C ALA A 6 -30.33 -2.80 -65.88
N SER A 7 -30.12 -1.82 -65.00
CA SER A 7 -29.23 -0.69 -65.24
C SER A 7 -28.12 -0.77 -64.20
N GLN A 8 -26.90 -0.90 -64.72
CA GLN A 8 -25.63 -0.85 -63.99
C GLN A 8 -25.56 0.46 -63.18
N ASP A 9 -25.22 0.35 -61.90
CA ASP A 9 -24.48 1.42 -61.23
C ASP A 9 -23.17 0.82 -60.75
N SER A 10 -22.09 1.38 -61.27
CA SER A 10 -20.71 0.94 -61.09
C SER A 10 -20.32 1.08 -59.62
N GLY A 11 -20.13 -0.06 -58.96
CA GLY A 11 -19.46 -0.13 -57.66
C GLY A 11 -18.04 0.40 -57.79
N GLN A 12 -17.87 1.67 -57.45
CA GLN A 12 -16.58 2.26 -57.16
C GLN A 12 -16.14 1.66 -55.81
N GLU A 13 -15.32 0.61 -55.88
CA GLU A 13 -14.64 0.05 -54.72
C GLU A 13 -13.75 1.15 -54.12
N ASP A 14 -14.21 1.77 -53.03
CA ASP A 14 -13.42 2.71 -52.25
C ASP A 14 -12.20 1.97 -51.67
N GLY A 15 -11.03 2.17 -52.27
CA GLY A 15 -9.71 1.75 -51.78
C GLY A 15 -9.27 2.44 -50.48
N ASN A 16 -10.20 2.74 -49.57
CA ASN A 16 -10.02 3.53 -48.36
C ASN A 16 -10.17 2.70 -47.06
N SER A 17 -10.42 1.39 -47.15
CA SER A 17 -10.51 0.49 -45.98
C SER A 17 -9.19 0.35 -45.21
N ASN A 18 -8.05 0.63 -45.85
CA ASN A 18 -6.72 0.42 -45.26
C ASN A 18 -6.26 1.55 -44.32
N ARG A 19 -7.10 2.57 -44.07
CA ARG A 19 -6.77 3.72 -43.21
C ARG A 19 -7.69 3.86 -42.00
N THR A 20 -8.41 2.79 -41.63
CA THR A 20 -9.30 2.81 -40.47
C THR A 20 -8.60 2.23 -39.23
N VAL A 21 -8.77 2.90 -38.09
CA VAL A 21 -8.37 2.40 -36.77
C VAL A 21 -9.63 2.24 -35.92
N ALA A 22 -9.91 1.01 -35.49
CA ALA A 22 -11.03 0.72 -34.60
C ALA A 22 -10.62 0.90 -33.14
N PHE A 23 -11.50 1.41 -32.28
CA PHE A 23 -11.26 1.49 -30.84
C PHE A 23 -12.54 1.28 -30.04
N LEU A 24 -12.40 0.90 -28.77
CA LEU A 24 -13.57 0.76 -27.88
C LEU A 24 -14.24 2.12 -27.65
N GLY A 25 -15.45 2.29 -28.19
CA GLY A 25 -16.22 3.52 -28.10
C GLY A 25 -16.76 3.82 -26.69
N PRO A 26 -17.54 4.91 -26.55
CA PRO A 26 -17.93 5.86 -27.59
C PRO A 26 -16.83 6.91 -27.88
N LEU A 27 -17.12 7.89 -28.76
CA LEU A 27 -16.24 9.04 -28.99
C LEU A 27 -15.98 9.82 -27.67
N ASN A 28 -14.81 10.44 -27.61
CA ASN A 28 -14.30 11.18 -26.45
C ASN A 28 -14.07 10.32 -25.18
N SER A 29 -14.04 8.99 -25.32
CA SER A 29 -13.62 8.08 -24.27
C SER A 29 -12.09 8.11 -24.07
N TYR A 30 -11.61 7.48 -23.00
CA TYR A 30 -10.17 7.30 -22.80
C TYR A 30 -9.53 6.47 -23.92
N SER A 31 -10.24 5.47 -24.45
CA SER A 31 -9.81 4.70 -25.63
C SER A 31 -9.67 5.57 -26.88
N HIS A 32 -10.62 6.49 -27.12
CA HIS A 32 -10.51 7.45 -28.21
C HIS A 32 -9.26 8.33 -28.05
N ARG A 33 -8.98 8.80 -26.82
CA ARG A 33 -7.81 9.62 -26.53
C ARG A 33 -6.50 8.85 -26.74
N ALA A 34 -6.42 7.61 -26.27
CA ALA A 34 -5.27 6.74 -26.52
C ALA A 34 -5.05 6.50 -28.02
N THR A 35 -6.14 6.35 -28.77
CA THR A 35 -6.08 6.19 -30.24
C THR A 35 -5.50 7.43 -30.92
N LYS A 36 -5.88 8.65 -30.51
CA LYS A 36 -5.29 9.89 -31.04
C LYS A 36 -3.81 10.06 -30.73
N ILE A 37 -3.33 9.51 -29.61
CA ILE A 37 -1.91 9.55 -29.26
C ILE A 37 -1.08 8.64 -30.18
N ALA A 38 -1.63 7.47 -30.53
CA ALA A 38 -1.00 6.52 -31.43
C ALA A 38 -1.13 6.90 -32.91
N PHE A 39 -2.25 7.48 -33.31
CA PHE A 39 -2.60 7.72 -34.71
C PHE A 39 -3.11 9.15 -34.93
N PHE A 40 -2.46 9.86 -35.85
CA PHE A 40 -2.85 11.20 -36.29
C PHE A 40 -4.08 11.15 -37.21
N GLU A 41 -5.11 11.96 -36.90
CA GLU A 41 -6.39 11.97 -37.64
C GLU A 41 -6.25 12.46 -39.08
N GLU A 42 -5.19 13.21 -39.39
CA GLU A 42 -4.87 13.63 -40.75
C GLU A 42 -4.50 12.45 -41.66
N THR A 43 -4.06 11.34 -41.06
CA THR A 43 -3.63 10.12 -41.78
C THR A 43 -4.63 8.98 -41.63
N TRP A 44 -5.29 8.87 -40.47
CA TRP A 44 -6.10 7.73 -40.09
C TRP A 44 -7.53 8.13 -39.72
N ARG A 45 -8.50 7.33 -40.17
CA ARG A 45 -9.90 7.44 -39.79
C ARG A 45 -10.16 6.64 -38.52
N LEU A 46 -10.48 7.32 -37.41
CA LEU A 46 -10.72 6.68 -36.12
C LEU A 46 -12.21 6.33 -35.97
N GLU A 47 -12.54 5.06 -35.75
CA GLU A 47 -13.92 4.58 -35.69
C GLU A 47 -14.22 3.86 -34.35
N PRO A 48 -15.24 4.28 -33.60
CA PRO A 48 -15.64 3.62 -32.36
C PRO A 48 -16.40 2.31 -32.64
N THR A 49 -16.15 1.29 -31.81
CA THR A 49 -16.95 0.04 -31.77
C THR A 49 -17.74 -0.06 -30.45
N GLY A 50 -18.71 -0.97 -30.40
CA GLY A 50 -19.54 -1.20 -29.21
C GLY A 50 -18.88 -2.10 -28.16
N THR A 51 -18.00 -3.02 -28.58
CA THR A 51 -17.31 -3.95 -27.68
C THR A 51 -15.84 -4.14 -28.04
N ILE A 52 -15.04 -4.64 -27.08
CA ILE A 52 -13.64 -5.01 -27.32
C ILE A 52 -13.56 -6.10 -28.38
N LYS A 53 -14.45 -7.11 -28.32
CA LYS A 53 -14.51 -8.19 -29.32
C LYS A 53 -14.71 -7.63 -30.74
N GLU A 54 -15.58 -6.64 -30.92
CA GLU A 54 -15.78 -6.02 -32.23
C GLU A 54 -14.50 -5.35 -32.77
N VAL A 55 -13.63 -4.80 -31.91
CA VAL A 55 -12.32 -4.29 -32.35
C VAL A 55 -11.48 -5.42 -32.94
N PHE A 56 -11.44 -6.58 -32.27
CA PHE A 56 -10.75 -7.77 -32.78
C PHE A 56 -11.37 -8.27 -34.09
N ASP A 57 -12.70 -8.31 -34.19
CA ASP A 57 -13.41 -8.72 -35.40
C ASP A 57 -13.06 -7.81 -36.59
N TRP A 58 -12.98 -6.49 -36.39
CA TRP A 58 -12.64 -5.52 -37.43
C TRP A 58 -11.18 -5.65 -37.88
N VAL A 59 -10.25 -5.85 -36.94
CA VAL A 59 -8.83 -6.08 -37.27
C VAL A 59 -8.65 -7.41 -38.00
N GLN A 60 -9.24 -8.49 -37.51
CA GLN A 60 -9.14 -9.81 -38.10
C GLN A 60 -9.73 -9.87 -39.52
N SER A 61 -10.83 -9.14 -39.78
CA SER A 61 -11.47 -9.04 -41.09
C SER A 61 -10.82 -8.01 -42.03
N SER A 62 -9.74 -7.34 -41.61
CA SER A 62 -9.12 -6.21 -42.33
C SER A 62 -10.09 -5.05 -42.63
N ARG A 63 -11.18 -4.92 -41.86
CA ARG A 63 -12.06 -3.75 -41.89
C ARG A 63 -11.40 -2.53 -41.24
N ALA A 64 -10.55 -2.77 -40.26
CA ALA A 64 -9.65 -1.77 -39.69
C ALA A 64 -8.21 -2.30 -39.79
N ALA A 65 -7.28 -1.43 -40.17
CA ALA A 65 -5.86 -1.78 -40.22
C ALA A 65 -5.28 -1.99 -38.82
N TYR A 66 -5.75 -1.18 -37.86
CA TYR A 66 -5.35 -1.27 -36.45
C TYR A 66 -6.56 -1.25 -35.52
N GLY A 67 -6.36 -1.80 -34.32
CA GLY A 67 -7.32 -1.78 -33.23
C GLY A 67 -6.68 -1.25 -31.95
N VAL A 68 -7.34 -0.38 -31.20
CA VAL A 68 -6.85 0.10 -29.90
C VAL A 68 -7.75 -0.40 -28.77
N VAL A 69 -7.19 -1.21 -27.88
CA VAL A 69 -7.93 -1.85 -26.78
C VAL A 69 -7.26 -1.59 -25.43
N PRO A 70 -8.03 -1.36 -24.36
CA PRO A 70 -7.45 -1.23 -23.02
C PRO A 70 -6.92 -2.59 -22.56
N PHE A 71 -5.74 -2.62 -21.97
CA PHE A 71 -5.11 -3.84 -21.49
C PHE A 71 -5.04 -3.89 -19.96
N GLU A 72 -4.58 -2.82 -19.32
CA GLU A 72 -4.36 -2.81 -17.87
C GLU A 72 -4.53 -1.40 -17.31
N ASN A 73 -5.10 -1.30 -16.10
CA ASN A 73 -5.19 -0.05 -15.34
C ASN A 73 -4.37 -0.17 -14.05
N SER A 74 -3.61 0.87 -13.68
CA SER A 74 -2.72 0.86 -12.52
C SER A 74 -3.43 0.63 -11.18
N THR A 75 -4.74 0.88 -11.10
CA THR A 75 -5.54 0.74 -9.88
C THR A 75 -6.41 -0.53 -9.88
N HIS A 76 -6.93 -0.97 -11.03
CA HIS A 76 -7.89 -2.08 -11.11
C HIS A 76 -7.37 -3.34 -11.81
N GLY A 77 -6.11 -3.34 -12.26
CA GLY A 77 -5.48 -4.48 -12.91
C GLY A 77 -5.91 -4.67 -14.37
N THR A 78 -5.79 -5.90 -14.86
CA THR A 78 -5.94 -6.26 -16.27
C THR A 78 -7.40 -6.27 -16.73
N VAL A 79 -7.63 -5.87 -17.98
CA VAL A 79 -8.94 -5.91 -18.65
C VAL A 79 -9.18 -7.33 -19.17
N THR A 80 -10.04 -8.06 -18.47
CA THR A 80 -10.34 -9.47 -18.75
C THR A 80 -10.84 -9.71 -20.16
N PHE A 81 -11.72 -8.86 -20.70
CA PHE A 81 -12.26 -9.00 -22.06
C PHE A 81 -11.18 -8.94 -23.16
N THR A 82 -10.11 -8.16 -22.94
CA THR A 82 -8.97 -8.11 -23.86
C THR A 82 -8.18 -9.41 -23.80
N LEU A 83 -7.92 -9.93 -22.59
CA LEU A 83 -7.27 -11.24 -22.42
C LEU A 83 -8.11 -12.38 -23.00
N ASP A 84 -9.43 -12.36 -22.83
CA ASP A 84 -10.32 -13.38 -23.38
C ASP A 84 -10.33 -13.39 -24.90
N SER A 85 -10.23 -12.22 -25.53
CA SER A 85 -10.11 -12.10 -26.99
C SER A 85 -8.73 -12.58 -27.46
N LEU A 86 -7.65 -12.23 -26.75
CA LEU A 86 -6.29 -12.72 -27.05
C LEU A 86 -6.11 -14.22 -26.77
N ALA A 87 -6.89 -14.79 -25.84
CA ALA A 87 -6.88 -16.22 -25.53
C ALA A 87 -7.34 -17.05 -26.72
N ASP A 88 -8.20 -16.46 -27.56
CA ASP A 88 -8.58 -16.98 -28.86
C ASP A 88 -9.03 -18.46 -28.82
N ARG A 89 -9.89 -18.76 -27.85
CA ARG A 89 -10.33 -20.14 -27.56
C ARG A 89 -11.06 -20.79 -28.73
N ALA A 90 -11.67 -19.98 -29.59
CA ALA A 90 -12.36 -20.40 -30.81
C ALA A 90 -11.45 -20.39 -32.06
N GLY A 91 -10.20 -19.91 -31.96
CA GLY A 91 -9.27 -19.79 -33.08
C GLY A 91 -9.68 -18.73 -34.13
N GLU A 92 -10.50 -17.76 -33.75
CA GLU A 92 -11.00 -16.69 -34.62
C GLU A 92 -9.95 -15.64 -34.91
N TYR A 93 -9.02 -15.39 -33.98
CA TYR A 93 -8.09 -14.26 -33.99
C TYR A 93 -6.63 -14.68 -34.17
N ALA A 94 -6.35 -15.86 -34.74
CA ALA A 94 -5.01 -16.46 -34.82
C ALA A 94 -3.92 -15.55 -35.43
N ASN A 95 -4.33 -14.58 -36.27
CA ASN A 95 -3.43 -13.64 -36.95
C ASN A 95 -3.41 -12.25 -36.32
N VAL A 96 -4.18 -12.00 -35.26
CA VAL A 96 -4.12 -10.73 -34.52
C VAL A 96 -2.90 -10.74 -33.61
N VAL A 97 -2.10 -9.68 -33.68
CA VAL A 97 -0.91 -9.46 -32.86
C VAL A 97 -0.89 -8.05 -32.29
N VAL A 98 -0.22 -7.88 -31.15
CA VAL A 98 0.09 -6.58 -30.55
C VAL A 98 1.35 -6.02 -31.22
N CYS A 99 1.26 -4.80 -31.73
CA CYS A 99 2.36 -4.14 -32.44
C CYS A 99 2.82 -2.81 -31.81
N ASP A 100 2.05 -2.24 -30.88
CA ASP A 100 2.46 -1.06 -30.11
C ASP A 100 1.67 -0.97 -28.79
N GLU A 101 2.06 -0.04 -27.92
CA GLU A 101 1.39 0.26 -26.66
C GLU A 101 1.29 1.75 -26.40
N VAL A 102 0.24 2.15 -25.67
CA VAL A 102 0.02 3.55 -25.25
C VAL A 102 -0.28 3.60 -23.77
N TYR A 103 0.35 4.52 -23.05
CA TYR A 103 0.01 4.87 -21.68
C TYR A 103 -0.81 6.15 -21.68
N LEU A 104 -1.86 6.20 -20.86
CA LEU A 104 -2.71 7.37 -20.73
C LEU A 104 -3.07 7.60 -19.26
N ASP A 105 -2.71 8.76 -18.75
CA ASP A 105 -3.10 9.19 -17.41
C ASP A 105 -4.59 9.55 -17.38
N VAL A 106 -5.28 8.97 -16.40
CA VAL A 106 -6.73 9.04 -16.21
C VAL A 106 -7.01 10.05 -15.10
N HIS A 107 -7.42 11.24 -15.52
CA HIS A 107 -7.96 12.26 -14.64
C HIS A 107 -9.47 12.36 -14.80
N HIS A 108 -10.18 12.43 -13.68
CA HIS A 108 -11.62 12.62 -13.62
C HIS A 108 -11.93 14.07 -13.28
N PHE A 109 -12.95 14.61 -13.95
CA PHE A 109 -13.45 15.96 -13.75
C PHE A 109 -14.93 15.86 -13.40
N LEU A 110 -15.38 16.71 -12.47
CA LEU A 110 -16.80 16.95 -12.29
C LEU A 110 -17.24 17.98 -13.33
N LEU A 111 -18.19 17.60 -14.17
CA LEU A 111 -18.65 18.38 -15.32
C LEU A 111 -20.14 18.67 -15.16
N GLY A 112 -20.57 19.89 -15.43
CA GLY A 112 -21.98 20.29 -15.32
C GLY A 112 -22.17 21.71 -15.82
N ARG A 113 -23.38 22.28 -15.67
CA ARG A 113 -23.61 23.69 -16.02
C ARG A 113 -23.37 24.57 -14.81
N LEU A 114 -22.68 25.69 -15.02
CA LEU A 114 -22.57 26.74 -14.01
C LEU A 114 -23.95 27.34 -13.69
N PRO A 115 -24.24 27.66 -12.42
CA PRO A 115 -25.46 28.37 -12.08
C PRO A 115 -25.46 29.76 -12.75
N PRO A 116 -26.63 30.26 -13.23
CA PRO A 116 -26.71 31.60 -13.78
C PRO A 116 -26.31 32.63 -12.71
N PRO A 117 -25.55 33.69 -13.07
CA PRO A 117 -25.20 34.73 -12.13
C PRO A 117 -26.46 35.37 -11.54
N PRO A 118 -26.45 35.76 -10.25
CA PRO A 118 -27.61 36.41 -9.64
C PRO A 118 -27.93 37.71 -10.40
N SER A 119 -29.14 37.81 -10.93
CA SER A 119 -29.65 39.01 -11.60
C SER A 119 -29.54 40.21 -10.66
N SER A 120 -28.71 41.19 -11.03
CA SER A 120 -28.46 42.40 -10.24
C SER A 120 -29.75 43.21 -10.09
N PRO A 121 -30.15 43.66 -8.88
CA PRO A 121 -31.17 44.68 -8.75
C PRO A 121 -30.60 46.05 -9.10
N SER A 122 -31.44 46.86 -9.71
CA SER A 122 -31.19 48.20 -10.23
C SER A 122 -30.81 49.26 -9.18
N SER A 123 -29.94 50.17 -9.63
CA SER A 123 -29.77 51.59 -9.29
C SER A 123 -29.07 52.04 -7.99
N SER A 124 -27.98 52.79 -8.22
CA SER A 124 -27.52 54.04 -7.58
C SER A 124 -27.10 54.04 -6.10
N SER A 125 -25.81 54.26 -5.81
CA SER A 125 -25.21 55.61 -5.71
C SER A 125 -23.85 55.59 -4.96
N VAL A 126 -23.00 56.55 -5.38
CA VAL A 126 -21.78 57.10 -4.76
C VAL A 126 -20.48 56.27 -4.83
N SER A 127 -19.60 56.72 -5.73
CA SER A 127 -18.20 56.36 -5.85
C SER A 127 -17.34 57.01 -4.77
N ALA A 128 -16.51 56.21 -4.10
CA ALA A 128 -15.32 56.67 -3.37
C ALA A 128 -14.09 55.98 -3.99
N PRO A 129 -12.94 56.66 -4.15
CA PRO A 129 -11.76 56.09 -4.79
C PRO A 129 -11.06 55.12 -3.84
N VAL A 130 -11.01 53.85 -4.21
CA VAL A 130 -10.20 52.82 -3.56
C VAL A 130 -8.74 52.98 -4.03
N PRO A 131 -7.73 52.89 -3.15
CA PRO A 131 -6.34 53.00 -3.58
C PRO A 131 -5.95 51.80 -4.44
N ALA A 132 -5.07 52.03 -5.42
CA ALA A 132 -4.45 51.00 -6.22
C ALA A 132 -3.68 50.03 -5.31
N GLY A 133 -4.29 48.89 -5.02
CA GLY A 133 -3.72 47.78 -4.28
C GLY A 133 -3.72 46.55 -5.18
N GLU A 134 -2.51 46.05 -5.43
CA GLU A 134 -2.16 44.65 -5.63
C GLU A 134 -2.90 43.91 -6.77
N GLU A 135 -2.18 43.71 -7.87
CA GLU A 135 -2.52 42.70 -8.87
C GLU A 135 -2.63 41.35 -8.14
N GLU A 136 -3.85 40.85 -7.95
CA GLU A 136 -4.11 39.51 -7.43
C GLU A 136 -3.45 38.50 -8.38
N GLU A 137 -2.36 37.88 -7.92
CA GLU A 137 -1.80 36.69 -8.57
C GLU A 137 -2.89 35.62 -8.57
N GLU A 138 -3.38 35.23 -9.76
CA GLU A 138 -4.34 34.13 -9.92
C GLU A 138 -3.73 32.84 -9.33
N GLU A 139 -4.06 32.50 -8.08
CA GLU A 139 -3.73 31.21 -7.47
C GLU A 139 -4.30 30.09 -8.36
N GLU A 140 -3.47 29.14 -8.79
CA GLU A 140 -3.94 27.99 -9.56
C GLU A 140 -5.05 27.23 -8.80
N PRO A 141 -6.15 26.84 -9.47
CA PRO A 141 -7.28 26.20 -8.81
C PRO A 141 -6.88 24.88 -8.15
N LYS A 142 -7.16 24.75 -6.84
CA LYS A 142 -6.85 23.56 -6.03
C LYS A 142 -7.54 22.31 -6.58
N LYS A 143 -6.76 21.26 -6.89
CA LYS A 143 -7.25 19.93 -7.31
C LYS A 143 -8.16 19.31 -6.25
N GLY A 144 -9.18 18.55 -6.68
CA GLY A 144 -10.10 17.85 -5.78
C GLY A 144 -11.04 18.77 -4.99
N VAL A 145 -11.10 20.07 -5.33
CA VAL A 145 -11.98 21.06 -4.71
C VAL A 145 -12.96 21.61 -5.74
N PRO A 146 -14.25 21.78 -5.40
CA PRO A 146 -15.20 22.44 -6.28
C PRO A 146 -14.80 23.89 -6.60
N LEU A 147 -14.87 24.27 -7.87
CA LEU A 147 -14.63 25.63 -8.34
C LEU A 147 -15.82 26.56 -8.03
N THR A 148 -17.01 26.00 -7.90
CA THR A 148 -18.24 26.72 -7.56
C THR A 148 -19.10 25.91 -6.57
N SER A 149 -20.17 26.52 -6.07
CA SER A 149 -21.14 25.80 -5.23
C SER A 149 -21.83 24.68 -6.03
N LEU A 150 -21.85 23.47 -5.47
CA LEU A 150 -22.48 22.28 -6.08
C LEU A 150 -23.89 22.01 -5.53
N SER A 151 -24.50 22.96 -4.84
CA SER A 151 -25.80 22.80 -4.16
C SER A 151 -26.97 22.58 -5.13
N HIS A 152 -26.86 23.06 -6.37
CA HIS A 152 -27.85 22.85 -7.43
C HIS A 152 -27.79 21.46 -8.06
N ILE A 153 -26.68 20.74 -7.91
CA ILE A 153 -26.51 19.40 -8.46
C ILE A 153 -27.34 18.40 -7.66
N ARG A 154 -28.21 17.67 -8.38
CA ARG A 154 -29.12 16.65 -7.85
C ARG A 154 -28.80 15.25 -8.33
N ARG A 155 -28.17 15.11 -9.49
CA ARG A 155 -27.82 13.82 -10.08
C ARG A 155 -26.39 13.85 -10.62
N VAL A 156 -25.66 12.76 -10.45
CA VAL A 156 -24.32 12.57 -10.99
C VAL A 156 -24.30 11.29 -11.80
N TYR A 157 -23.93 11.38 -13.08
CA TYR A 157 -23.76 10.24 -13.98
C TYR A 157 -22.29 9.86 -14.11
N SER A 158 -21.98 8.57 -14.16
CA SER A 158 -20.67 8.06 -14.56
C SER A 158 -20.70 6.55 -14.75
N HIS A 159 -19.59 6.00 -15.24
CA HIS A 159 -19.38 4.56 -15.23
C HIS A 159 -19.10 4.08 -13.79
N PRO A 160 -19.59 2.89 -13.35
CA PRO A 160 -19.37 2.38 -11.99
C PRO A 160 -17.90 2.39 -11.55
N GLN A 161 -16.98 2.10 -12.47
CA GLN A 161 -15.54 2.13 -12.19
C GLN A 161 -15.04 3.56 -11.87
N ALA A 162 -15.53 4.58 -12.57
CA ALA A 162 -15.16 5.98 -12.29
C ALA A 162 -15.78 6.47 -10.97
N PHE A 163 -16.97 5.97 -10.59
CA PHE A 163 -17.51 6.22 -9.25
C PHE A 163 -16.69 5.58 -8.14
N GLY A 164 -16.17 4.37 -8.36
CA GLY A 164 -15.25 3.71 -7.45
C GLY A 164 -13.93 4.45 -7.27
N GLN A 165 -13.56 5.32 -8.22
CA GLN A 165 -12.34 6.13 -8.20
C GLN A 165 -12.54 7.55 -7.68
N THR A 166 -13.77 7.95 -7.33
CA THR A 166 -14.11 9.33 -6.93
C THR A 166 -14.91 9.37 -5.64
N GLY A 167 -14.70 8.36 -4.78
CA GLY A 167 -15.49 8.12 -3.58
C GLY A 167 -15.31 9.24 -2.55
N ALA A 168 -14.08 9.69 -2.31
CA ALA A 168 -13.78 10.71 -1.31
C ALA A 168 -14.40 12.06 -1.71
N PHE A 169 -14.25 12.47 -2.97
CA PHE A 169 -14.82 13.71 -3.48
C PHE A 169 -16.36 13.70 -3.40
N ARG A 170 -17.00 12.62 -3.88
CA ARG A 170 -18.46 12.49 -3.85
C ARG A 170 -19.00 12.47 -2.43
N HIS A 171 -18.38 11.71 -1.52
CA HIS A 171 -18.78 11.66 -0.12
C HIS A 171 -18.57 13.00 0.59
N ARG A 172 -17.64 13.84 0.14
CA ARG A 172 -17.42 15.16 0.73
C ARG A 172 -18.40 16.21 0.21
N TYR A 173 -18.62 16.28 -1.10
CA TYR A 173 -19.29 17.43 -1.74
C TYR A 173 -20.64 17.14 -2.38
N LEU A 174 -20.98 15.87 -2.63
CA LEU A 174 -22.15 15.46 -3.41
C LEU A 174 -23.01 14.40 -2.68
N ARG A 175 -22.99 14.35 -1.34
CA ARG A 175 -23.81 13.40 -0.56
C ARG A 175 -25.31 13.51 -0.84
N HIS A 176 -25.77 14.70 -1.19
CA HIS A 176 -27.17 15.00 -1.47
C HIS A 176 -27.59 14.68 -2.91
N ALA A 177 -26.63 14.36 -3.79
CA ALA A 177 -26.90 14.07 -5.19
C ALA A 177 -27.01 12.55 -5.42
N GLU A 178 -28.02 12.14 -6.18
CA GLU A 178 -28.22 10.76 -6.60
C GLU A 178 -27.14 10.35 -7.60
N THR A 179 -26.63 9.12 -7.49
CA THR A 179 -25.61 8.61 -8.42
C THR A 179 -26.17 7.54 -9.32
N ILE A 180 -26.01 7.75 -10.62
CA ILE A 180 -26.65 6.95 -11.66
C ILE A 180 -25.58 6.33 -12.54
N ASP A 181 -25.53 4.99 -12.52
CA ASP A 181 -24.60 4.21 -13.31
C ASP A 181 -24.99 4.23 -14.79
N VAL A 182 -24.00 4.47 -15.65
CA VAL A 182 -24.17 4.47 -17.10
C VAL A 182 -23.05 3.69 -17.78
N SER A 183 -23.23 3.39 -19.07
CA SER A 183 -22.32 2.53 -19.84
C SER A 183 -20.93 3.11 -20.07
N SER A 184 -20.73 4.43 -20.00
CA SER A 184 -19.40 5.04 -20.16
C SER A 184 -19.33 6.45 -19.55
N THR A 185 -18.11 6.93 -19.29
CA THR A 185 -17.87 8.30 -18.79
C THR A 185 -18.26 9.37 -19.81
N SER A 186 -18.03 9.13 -21.11
CA SER A 186 -18.45 10.06 -22.17
C SER A 186 -19.99 10.10 -22.30
N ARG A 187 -20.66 8.94 -22.15
CA ARG A 187 -22.13 8.89 -22.11
C ARG A 187 -22.69 9.64 -20.91
N ALA A 188 -22.00 9.63 -19.77
CA ALA A 188 -22.37 10.45 -18.62
C ALA A 188 -22.35 11.96 -18.95
N ALA A 189 -21.31 12.42 -19.66
CA ALA A 189 -21.21 13.82 -20.07
C ALA A 189 -22.36 14.21 -21.03
N GLU A 190 -22.73 13.35 -21.99
CA GLU A 190 -23.88 13.59 -22.86
C GLU A 190 -25.20 13.69 -22.08
N LEU A 191 -25.41 12.82 -21.10
CA LEU A 191 -26.63 12.82 -20.27
C LEU A 191 -26.71 14.06 -19.38
N ALA A 192 -25.59 14.49 -18.80
CA ALA A 192 -25.54 15.73 -18.03
C ALA A 192 -25.77 16.96 -18.91
N ALA A 193 -25.25 16.98 -20.14
CA ALA A 193 -25.49 18.06 -21.10
C ALA A 193 -26.94 18.12 -21.59
N ALA A 194 -27.62 16.97 -21.68
CA ALA A 194 -29.02 16.88 -22.07
C ALA A 194 -30.00 17.39 -21.00
N ASP A 195 -29.57 17.60 -19.74
CA ASP A 195 -30.42 18.17 -18.69
C ASP A 195 -30.56 19.69 -18.85
N PRO A 196 -31.72 20.21 -19.32
CA PRO A 196 -31.91 21.64 -19.52
C PRO A 196 -31.90 22.43 -18.20
N ALA A 197 -32.22 21.79 -17.08
CA ALA A 197 -32.28 22.44 -15.77
C ALA A 197 -30.88 22.68 -15.16
N GLY A 198 -29.82 22.09 -15.73
CA GLY A 198 -28.45 22.22 -15.23
C GLY A 198 -28.25 21.59 -13.85
N THR A 199 -29.17 20.73 -13.40
CA THR A 199 -29.11 20.05 -12.09
C THR A 199 -28.34 18.73 -12.14
N SER A 200 -27.90 18.32 -13.32
CA SER A 200 -27.16 17.08 -13.53
C SER A 200 -25.68 17.36 -13.77
N ALA A 201 -24.83 16.53 -13.18
CA ALA A 201 -23.40 16.54 -13.41
C ALA A 201 -22.92 15.17 -13.93
N ALA A 202 -21.73 15.15 -14.49
CA ALA A 202 -21.04 13.94 -14.94
C ALA A 202 -19.65 13.88 -14.32
N ILE A 203 -19.18 12.67 -14.04
CA ILE A 203 -17.76 12.41 -13.76
C ILE A 203 -17.17 11.78 -15.02
N ALA A 204 -16.28 12.51 -15.70
CA ALA A 204 -15.67 12.06 -16.95
C ALA A 204 -14.32 12.75 -17.21
N SER A 205 -13.72 12.49 -18.37
CA SER A 205 -12.54 13.23 -18.83
C SER A 205 -12.92 14.69 -19.16
N GLU A 206 -11.98 15.62 -19.01
CA GLU A 206 -12.19 17.02 -19.42
C GLU A 206 -12.61 17.12 -20.89
N TRP A 207 -12.09 16.22 -21.72
CA TRP A 207 -12.37 16.19 -23.15
C TRP A 207 -13.81 15.80 -23.48
N ALA A 208 -14.39 14.86 -22.73
CA ALA A 208 -15.81 14.54 -22.82
C ALA A 208 -16.68 15.74 -22.41
N GLY A 209 -16.27 16.49 -21.38
CA GLY A 209 -16.93 17.73 -20.97
C GLY A 209 -16.92 18.81 -22.06
N LYS A 210 -15.75 19.09 -22.63
CA LYS A 210 -15.58 20.04 -23.73
C LYS A 210 -16.43 19.66 -24.95
N ALA A 211 -16.44 18.38 -25.33
CA ALA A 211 -17.24 17.90 -26.46
C ALA A 211 -18.76 18.01 -26.21
N ALA A 212 -19.19 17.82 -24.96
CA ALA A 212 -20.60 17.95 -24.57
C ALA A 212 -21.02 19.39 -24.22
N GLY A 213 -20.11 20.36 -24.28
CA GLY A 213 -20.38 21.76 -23.92
C GLY A 213 -20.66 21.97 -22.43
N LEU A 214 -20.08 21.15 -21.56
CA LEU A 214 -20.21 21.27 -20.10
C LEU A 214 -19.05 22.05 -19.49
N ASP A 215 -19.36 22.80 -18.43
CA ASP A 215 -18.35 23.49 -17.63
C ASP A 215 -17.64 22.51 -16.70
N VAL A 216 -16.38 22.82 -16.38
CA VAL A 216 -15.63 22.11 -15.35
C VAL A 216 -16.03 22.68 -13.99
N LEU A 217 -16.68 21.87 -13.16
CA LEU A 217 -17.09 22.24 -11.81
C LEU A 217 -16.05 21.85 -10.76
N ALA A 218 -15.24 20.83 -11.01
CA ALA A 218 -14.09 20.44 -10.20
C ALA A 218 -13.07 19.68 -11.06
N ARG A 219 -11.77 19.91 -10.80
CA ARG A 219 -10.65 19.27 -11.51
C ARG A 219 -10.05 18.16 -10.67
N CYS A 220 -9.63 17.07 -11.32
CA CYS A 220 -8.91 15.96 -10.70
C CYS A 220 -9.62 15.44 -9.44
N VAL A 221 -10.85 14.96 -9.60
CA VAL A 221 -11.72 14.50 -8.50
C VAL A 221 -11.49 13.04 -8.12
N GLU A 222 -10.53 12.38 -8.77
CA GLU A 222 -10.08 11.03 -8.45
C GLU A 222 -9.42 10.93 -7.07
N ASP A 223 -9.60 9.78 -6.42
CA ASP A 223 -9.06 9.48 -5.09
C ASP A 223 -7.53 9.24 -5.13
N ARG A 224 -6.96 8.95 -6.31
CA ARG A 224 -5.54 8.68 -6.54
C ARG A 224 -5.05 9.43 -7.78
N GLU A 225 -3.95 10.17 -7.66
CA GLU A 225 -3.37 10.92 -8.78
C GLU A 225 -2.54 10.05 -9.75
N ASP A 226 -2.15 8.83 -9.35
CA ASP A 226 -1.29 7.91 -10.12
C ASP A 226 -2.07 6.87 -10.96
N ASN A 227 -3.25 7.28 -11.45
CA ASN A 227 -4.12 6.41 -12.25
C ASN A 227 -3.75 6.46 -13.74
N THR A 228 -3.12 5.40 -14.25
CA THR A 228 -2.71 5.30 -15.65
C THR A 228 -3.33 4.04 -16.26
N THR A 229 -3.87 4.17 -17.47
CA THR A 229 -4.36 3.03 -18.26
C THR A 229 -3.43 2.76 -19.43
N ARG A 230 -3.04 1.50 -19.58
CA ARG A 230 -2.25 0.98 -20.67
C ARG A 230 -3.15 0.36 -21.74
N PHE A 231 -2.90 0.71 -22.99
CA PHE A 231 -3.63 0.23 -24.16
C PHE A 231 -2.69 -0.55 -25.08
N PHE A 232 -3.21 -1.56 -25.75
CA PHE A 232 -2.54 -2.25 -26.85
C PHE A 232 -3.05 -1.75 -28.19
N VAL A 233 -2.11 -1.61 -29.12
CA VAL A 233 -2.38 -1.44 -30.54
C VAL A 233 -2.26 -2.81 -31.20
N LEU A 234 -3.36 -3.27 -31.77
CA LEU A 234 -3.51 -4.54 -32.46
C LEU A 234 -3.38 -4.31 -33.96
N ARG A 235 -2.80 -5.27 -34.65
CA ARG A 235 -2.84 -5.38 -36.12
C ARG A 235 -3.10 -6.81 -36.53
N ARG A 236 -3.57 -6.98 -37.76
CA ARG A 236 -3.56 -8.28 -38.42
C ARG A 236 -2.15 -8.52 -38.98
N ARG A 237 -1.65 -9.75 -38.83
CA ARG A 237 -0.41 -10.21 -39.45
C ARG A 237 -0.74 -10.82 -40.82
N GLU A 238 -0.06 -10.35 -41.87
CA GLU A 238 -0.24 -10.86 -43.24
C GLU A 238 0.98 -11.68 -43.67
N GLY A 239 0.90 -13.01 -43.51
CA GLY A 239 1.88 -13.95 -44.10
C GLY A 239 3.36 -13.70 -43.76
N ARG A 240 4.28 -14.27 -44.55
CA ARG A 240 5.74 -14.23 -44.33
C ARG A 240 6.41 -12.90 -44.71
N GLU A 241 5.69 -11.98 -45.37
CA GLU A 241 6.27 -10.74 -45.91
C GLU A 241 6.54 -9.67 -44.83
N ASP A 242 5.73 -9.63 -43.76
CA ASP A 242 5.93 -8.74 -42.60
C ASP A 242 7.26 -9.01 -41.85
N ASP A 243 7.67 -10.29 -41.74
CA ASP A 243 8.88 -10.71 -41.00
C ASP A 243 10.18 -10.18 -41.66
N GLU A 244 10.18 -9.96 -42.98
CA GLU A 244 11.33 -9.42 -43.72
C GLU A 244 11.37 -7.88 -43.69
N GLN A 245 10.21 -7.22 -43.70
CA GLN A 245 10.10 -5.77 -43.70
C GLN A 245 10.33 -5.16 -42.30
N GLU A 246 9.94 -5.86 -41.23
CA GLU A 246 10.23 -5.46 -39.83
C GLU A 246 11.69 -5.73 -39.42
N ARG A 247 12.37 -6.70 -40.05
CA ARG A 247 13.84 -6.86 -39.96
C ARG A 247 14.61 -5.64 -40.50
N ALA A 248 13.97 -4.84 -41.36
CA ALA A 248 14.57 -3.73 -42.08
C ALA A 248 14.20 -2.33 -41.54
N GLY A 249 13.69 -2.21 -40.31
CA GLY A 249 13.20 -0.97 -39.69
C GLY A 249 14.14 0.27 -39.80
N PRO A 250 13.59 1.50 -39.62
CA PRO A 250 14.23 2.74 -40.06
C PRO A 250 15.59 2.96 -39.40
N LYS A 251 16.64 3.14 -40.23
CA LYS A 251 18.01 3.49 -39.81
C LYS A 251 18.04 4.91 -39.22
N GLY A 252 17.69 5.03 -37.94
CA GLY A 252 17.94 6.22 -37.13
C GLY A 252 19.45 6.40 -36.89
N ASP A 253 19.89 7.64 -36.98
CA ASP A 253 21.27 8.12 -36.94
C ASP A 253 22.08 7.55 -35.76
N LYS A 254 23.30 7.06 -36.03
CA LYS A 254 24.21 6.53 -35.00
C LYS A 254 24.93 7.69 -34.32
N GLY A 255 24.24 8.34 -33.39
CA GLY A 255 24.88 9.21 -32.40
C GLY A 255 25.56 8.37 -31.32
N GLY A 256 26.88 8.21 -31.42
CA GLY A 256 27.70 7.59 -30.38
C GLY A 256 27.74 8.47 -29.13
N GLY A 257 27.37 7.90 -27.99
CA GLY A 257 27.57 8.50 -26.68
C GLY A 257 27.80 7.38 -25.67
N ASP A 258 29.03 7.27 -25.18
CA ASP A 258 29.39 6.39 -24.06
C ASP A 258 28.63 6.85 -22.81
N GLY A 259 27.76 5.98 -22.30
CA GLY A 259 26.93 6.18 -21.11
C GLY A 259 26.98 4.97 -20.18
N ASP A 260 26.98 5.25 -18.88
CA ASP A 260 27.13 4.39 -17.69
C ASP A 260 26.08 3.24 -17.62
N PRO A 261 26.41 2.00 -17.19
CA PRO A 261 25.53 0.84 -17.29
C PRO A 261 24.64 0.68 -16.05
N ALA A 262 23.73 1.62 -15.83
CA ALA A 262 22.75 1.57 -14.74
C ALA A 262 21.31 1.71 -15.27
N TYR A 263 20.66 0.55 -15.46
CA TYR A 263 19.21 0.37 -15.64
C TYR A 263 18.56 1.14 -16.81
N GLU A 264 18.90 0.76 -18.05
CA GLU A 264 18.05 1.01 -19.22
C GLU A 264 16.99 -0.09 -19.31
N GLY A 265 15.71 0.24 -19.08
CA GLY A 265 14.61 -0.70 -19.31
C GLY A 265 14.63 -1.23 -20.75
N GLY A 266 14.28 -2.50 -20.95
CA GLY A 266 14.34 -3.14 -22.27
C GLY A 266 13.67 -2.29 -23.36
N LYS A 267 14.43 -1.99 -24.42
CA LYS A 267 13.98 -1.21 -25.59
C LYS A 267 12.70 -1.77 -26.22
N TYR A 268 12.50 -3.08 -26.09
CA TYR A 268 11.37 -3.80 -26.65
C TYR A 268 10.72 -4.74 -25.64
N LYS A 269 9.46 -5.05 -25.90
CA LYS A 269 8.66 -6.03 -25.16
C LYS A 269 8.11 -7.06 -26.13
N SER A 270 7.85 -8.25 -25.60
CA SER A 270 7.15 -9.33 -26.29
C SER A 270 6.09 -9.92 -25.39
N LEU A 271 5.00 -10.39 -26.00
CA LEU A 271 3.91 -11.08 -25.31
C LEU A 271 3.73 -12.48 -25.90
N VAL A 272 3.62 -13.46 -25.01
CA VAL A 272 3.27 -14.84 -25.35
C VAL A 272 2.13 -15.31 -24.47
N SER A 273 1.35 -16.26 -24.98
CA SER A 273 0.40 -17.02 -24.18
C SER A 273 0.74 -18.50 -24.22
N PHE A 274 0.49 -19.24 -23.14
CA PHE A 274 0.70 -20.69 -23.10
C PHE A 274 -0.20 -21.39 -22.09
N THR A 275 -0.47 -22.67 -22.34
CA THR A 275 -1.06 -23.60 -21.37
C THR A 275 0.02 -24.52 -20.80
N VAL A 276 -0.21 -24.99 -19.59
CA VAL A 276 0.69 -25.94 -18.92
C VAL A 276 -0.07 -27.20 -18.55
N PRO A 277 0.62 -28.34 -18.38
CA PRO A 277 0.01 -29.56 -17.87
C PRO A 277 -0.41 -29.40 -16.40
N HIS A 278 -1.65 -28.97 -16.16
CA HIS A 278 -2.21 -28.62 -14.83
C HIS A 278 -2.28 -29.77 -13.81
N ARG A 279 -1.87 -30.98 -14.19
CA ARG A 279 -1.76 -32.14 -13.29
C ARG A 279 -0.35 -32.38 -12.74
N ARG A 280 0.64 -31.63 -13.23
CA ARG A 280 2.05 -31.77 -12.82
C ARG A 280 2.44 -30.62 -11.90
N ALA A 281 2.88 -30.95 -10.70
CA ALA A 281 3.42 -29.96 -9.76
C ALA A 281 4.62 -29.25 -10.41
N GLY A 282 4.66 -27.92 -10.32
CA GLY A 282 5.75 -27.11 -10.89
C GLY A 282 5.62 -26.80 -12.38
N ALA A 283 4.58 -27.27 -13.09
CA ALA A 283 4.48 -27.09 -14.55
C ALA A 283 4.56 -25.63 -15.03
N LEU A 284 4.01 -24.68 -14.26
CA LEU A 284 4.17 -23.26 -14.55
C LEU A 284 5.61 -22.78 -14.29
N ALA A 285 6.23 -23.24 -13.21
CA ALA A 285 7.62 -22.90 -12.90
C ALA A 285 8.58 -23.42 -13.99
N ASP A 286 8.36 -24.63 -14.51
CA ASP A 286 9.14 -25.20 -15.61
C ASP A 286 9.14 -24.29 -16.86
N VAL A 287 7.97 -23.72 -17.18
CA VAL A 287 7.85 -22.76 -18.29
C VAL A 287 8.50 -21.43 -17.96
N LEU A 288 8.31 -20.89 -16.74
CA LEU A 288 8.94 -19.63 -16.33
C LEU A 288 10.48 -19.74 -16.25
N ASP A 289 11.00 -20.92 -15.93
CA ASP A 289 12.44 -21.20 -15.94
C ASP A 289 13.05 -21.09 -17.34
N CYS A 290 12.28 -21.26 -18.42
CA CYS A 290 12.74 -21.02 -19.79
C CYS A 290 13.17 -19.55 -19.99
N PHE A 291 12.41 -18.60 -19.44
CA PHE A 291 12.74 -17.17 -19.50
C PHE A 291 13.94 -16.85 -18.60
N ARG A 292 13.96 -17.43 -17.39
CA ARG A 292 15.07 -17.27 -16.44
C ARG A 292 16.39 -17.77 -17.02
N ALA A 293 16.40 -18.94 -17.66
CA ALA A 293 17.59 -19.55 -18.26
C ALA A 293 18.22 -18.66 -19.34
N ARG A 294 17.42 -17.78 -19.96
CA ARG A 294 17.85 -16.83 -20.99
C ARG A 294 17.94 -15.39 -20.49
N ALA A 295 17.84 -15.17 -19.18
CA ALA A 295 17.88 -13.85 -18.55
C ALA A 295 16.90 -12.85 -19.19
N LEU A 296 15.69 -13.30 -19.52
CA LEU A 296 14.60 -12.45 -19.99
C LEU A 296 13.74 -12.01 -18.80
N ASN A 297 13.70 -10.71 -18.55
CA ASN A 297 12.89 -10.13 -17.47
C ASN A 297 11.41 -10.19 -17.83
N LEU A 298 10.56 -10.66 -16.91
CA LEU A 298 9.11 -10.67 -17.10
C LEU A 298 8.53 -9.37 -16.53
N THR A 299 7.73 -8.66 -17.32
CA THR A 299 7.09 -7.39 -16.93
C THR A 299 5.64 -7.57 -16.53
N SER A 300 5.00 -8.66 -16.97
CA SER A 300 3.63 -9.01 -16.57
C SER A 300 3.40 -10.51 -16.70
N ILE A 301 2.59 -11.05 -15.79
CA ILE A 301 2.01 -12.40 -15.90
C ILE A 301 0.54 -12.34 -15.50
N SER A 302 -0.33 -12.87 -16.35
CA SER A 302 -1.78 -12.95 -16.11
C SER A 302 -2.28 -14.33 -16.47
N SER A 303 -3.35 -14.78 -15.81
CA SER A 303 -3.96 -16.07 -16.11
C SER A 303 -5.46 -15.92 -16.31
N VAL A 304 -5.99 -16.66 -17.28
CA VAL A 304 -7.44 -16.80 -17.52
C VAL A 304 -7.80 -18.27 -17.57
N PRO A 305 -9.03 -18.67 -17.21
CA PRO A 305 -9.47 -20.05 -17.41
C PRO A 305 -9.32 -20.47 -18.87
N SER A 306 -8.76 -21.65 -19.15
CA SER A 306 -8.59 -22.13 -20.53
C SER A 306 -9.92 -22.53 -21.17
N LEU A 307 -10.87 -23.01 -20.36
CA LEU A 307 -12.14 -23.63 -20.76
C LEU A 307 -12.01 -24.96 -21.50
N ASP A 308 -10.79 -25.50 -21.64
CA ASP A 308 -10.56 -26.86 -22.16
C ASP A 308 -11.01 -27.93 -21.14
N ALA A 309 -10.75 -27.68 -19.85
CA ALA A 309 -11.18 -28.53 -18.75
C ALA A 309 -11.32 -27.71 -17.44
N PRO A 310 -12.07 -28.21 -16.44
CA PRO A 310 -12.20 -27.54 -15.15
C PRO A 310 -10.86 -27.26 -14.48
N PHE A 311 -10.71 -26.07 -13.92
CA PHE A 311 -9.52 -25.62 -13.17
C PHE A 311 -8.21 -25.63 -13.96
N GLN A 312 -8.30 -25.49 -15.29
CA GLN A 312 -7.15 -25.26 -16.15
C GLN A 312 -7.09 -23.80 -16.61
N TYR A 313 -5.88 -23.33 -16.84
CA TYR A 313 -5.57 -21.94 -17.12
C TYR A 313 -4.67 -21.78 -18.36
N LEU A 314 -4.93 -20.71 -19.09
CA LEU A 314 -4.04 -20.11 -20.09
C LEU A 314 -3.32 -18.94 -19.41
N PHE A 315 -2.00 -18.87 -19.58
CA PHE A 315 -1.17 -17.80 -19.05
C PHE A 315 -0.77 -16.85 -20.17
N PHE A 316 -0.72 -15.56 -19.87
CA PHE A 316 -0.11 -14.52 -20.69
C PHE A 316 1.13 -14.03 -19.96
N VAL A 317 2.26 -14.01 -20.66
CA VAL A 317 3.54 -13.54 -20.12
C VAL A 317 4.11 -12.48 -21.04
N GLU A 318 4.31 -11.30 -20.48
CA GLU A 318 5.04 -10.21 -21.12
C GLU A 318 6.47 -10.16 -20.60
N PHE A 319 7.42 -9.96 -21.50
CA PHE A 319 8.84 -9.95 -21.17
C PHE A 319 9.63 -8.97 -22.03
N GLU A 320 10.78 -8.55 -21.51
CA GLU A 320 11.71 -7.66 -22.21
C GLU A 320 12.47 -8.41 -23.31
N GLY A 321 12.43 -7.89 -24.54
CA GLY A 321 13.03 -8.50 -25.72
C GLY A 321 12.11 -8.41 -26.94
N SER A 322 12.68 -8.45 -28.15
CA SER A 322 11.94 -8.46 -29.41
C SER A 322 12.24 -9.73 -30.19
N ARG A 323 11.24 -10.29 -30.87
CA ARG A 323 11.46 -11.35 -31.87
C ARG A 323 12.22 -10.83 -33.10
N TYR A 324 12.09 -9.55 -33.42
CA TYR A 324 12.64 -8.94 -34.63
C TYR A 324 14.05 -8.37 -34.45
N ASP A 325 14.40 -7.97 -33.23
CA ASP A 325 15.68 -7.39 -32.83
C ASP A 325 16.27 -8.24 -31.70
N ASP A 326 16.82 -9.41 -32.06
CA ASP A 326 17.35 -10.43 -31.13
C ASP A 326 18.79 -10.85 -31.52
N PRO A 327 19.78 -9.94 -31.40
CA PRO A 327 21.15 -10.23 -31.83
C PRO A 327 21.80 -11.39 -31.05
N GLU A 328 21.36 -11.62 -29.81
CA GLU A 328 21.88 -12.66 -28.92
C GLU A 328 21.06 -13.97 -29.00
N GLY A 329 19.99 -14.01 -29.80
CA GLY A 329 19.14 -15.19 -29.96
C GLY A 329 18.39 -15.59 -28.68
N ARG A 330 18.24 -14.69 -27.71
CA ARG A 330 17.59 -14.98 -26.43
C ARG A 330 16.10 -15.19 -26.59
N VAL A 331 15.44 -14.34 -27.36
CA VAL A 331 14.00 -14.42 -27.61
C VAL A 331 13.69 -15.62 -28.51
N SER A 332 14.38 -15.77 -29.63
CA SER A 332 14.23 -16.96 -30.49
C SER A 332 14.47 -18.25 -29.70
N GLY A 333 15.43 -18.21 -28.79
CA GLY A 333 15.73 -19.29 -27.89
C GLY A 333 14.56 -19.63 -26.95
N VAL A 334 13.99 -18.66 -26.24
CA VAL A 334 12.91 -18.93 -25.28
C VAL A 334 11.69 -19.47 -25.99
N LEU A 335 11.37 -18.95 -27.19
CA LEU A 335 10.27 -19.44 -27.99
C LEU A 335 10.46 -20.91 -28.40
N GLY A 336 11.71 -21.32 -28.68
CA GLY A 336 12.05 -22.73 -28.92
C GLY A 336 11.94 -23.63 -27.69
N ASP A 337 12.24 -23.09 -26.49
CA ASP A 337 12.07 -23.84 -25.24
C ASP A 337 10.58 -24.00 -24.87
N LEU A 338 9.77 -22.96 -25.11
CA LEU A 338 8.32 -23.00 -24.90
C LEU A 338 7.65 -24.10 -25.73
N GLU A 339 8.06 -24.29 -26.98
CA GLU A 339 7.59 -25.38 -27.85
C GLU A 339 7.79 -26.77 -27.22
N ARG A 340 8.82 -26.93 -26.38
CA ARG A 340 9.17 -28.21 -25.76
C ARG A 340 8.46 -28.44 -24.42
N VAL A 341 8.23 -27.37 -23.65
CA VAL A 341 7.79 -27.45 -22.24
C VAL A 341 6.31 -27.15 -22.07
N ALA A 342 5.78 -26.20 -22.83
CA ALA A 342 4.36 -25.84 -22.77
C ALA A 342 3.49 -26.88 -23.48
N GLU A 343 2.24 -27.00 -23.06
CA GLU A 343 1.29 -27.90 -23.73
C GLU A 343 0.79 -27.29 -25.05
N ARG A 344 0.54 -25.99 -25.03
CA ARG A 344 0.32 -25.13 -26.21
C ARG A 344 0.92 -23.78 -25.91
N TRP A 345 1.43 -23.08 -26.91
CA TRP A 345 1.84 -21.70 -26.78
C TRP A 345 1.59 -20.91 -28.07
N ARG A 346 1.53 -19.59 -27.94
CA ARG A 346 1.33 -18.65 -29.03
C ARG A 346 2.11 -17.38 -28.75
N TRP A 347 2.85 -16.91 -29.75
CA TRP A 347 3.39 -15.56 -29.74
C TRP A 347 2.32 -14.57 -30.17
N LEU A 348 2.19 -13.49 -29.40
CA LEU A 348 1.14 -12.48 -29.55
C LEU A 348 1.69 -11.13 -30.02
N GLY A 349 3.00 -10.96 -30.15
CA GLY A 349 3.58 -9.73 -30.67
C GLY A 349 4.91 -9.36 -30.02
N SER A 350 5.67 -8.50 -30.71
CA SER A 350 6.87 -7.85 -30.20
C SER A 350 6.85 -6.38 -30.65
N TRP A 351 7.04 -5.44 -29.74
CA TRP A 351 6.94 -4.00 -30.01
C TRP A 351 7.93 -3.18 -29.19
N GLN A 352 8.11 -1.91 -29.55
CA GLN A 352 8.97 -1.00 -28.82
C GLN A 352 8.28 -0.56 -27.51
N SER A 353 9.02 -0.51 -26.41
CA SER A 353 8.46 -0.08 -25.12
C SER A 353 8.02 1.38 -25.16
N GLY A 354 6.73 1.64 -24.92
CA GLY A 354 6.10 2.96 -24.96
C GLY A 354 6.63 3.90 -23.86
N ARG A 355 7.09 3.35 -22.72
CA ARG A 355 7.73 4.14 -21.63
C ARG A 355 8.99 4.87 -22.07
N LEU A 356 9.68 4.39 -23.11
CA LEU A 356 10.89 5.05 -23.65
C LEU A 356 10.55 6.17 -24.64
N ARG A 357 9.36 6.14 -25.27
CA ARG A 357 8.89 7.21 -26.17
C ARG A 357 8.48 8.48 -25.42
N GLU A 358 7.90 8.36 -24.22
CA GLU A 358 7.49 9.53 -23.41
C GLU A 358 8.68 10.41 -22.97
N ARG A 359 9.80 9.82 -22.53
CA ARG A 359 11.03 10.57 -22.20
C ARG A 359 11.61 11.36 -23.39
N GLY A 360 11.32 10.96 -24.63
CA GLY A 360 11.73 11.68 -25.83
C GLY A 360 10.76 12.79 -26.26
N ARG A 361 9.46 12.65 -25.92
CA ARG A 361 8.37 13.52 -26.39
C ARG A 361 8.20 14.79 -25.53
N GLU A 362 8.66 14.77 -24.27
CA GLU A 362 8.74 15.95 -23.40
C GLU A 362 9.57 17.10 -24.00
N ARG A 363 10.45 16.83 -24.99
CA ARG A 363 11.18 17.88 -25.73
C ARG A 363 10.40 18.54 -26.87
N LEU A 364 9.29 17.96 -27.35
CA LEU A 364 8.53 18.51 -28.49
C LEU A 364 7.20 19.16 -28.11
N GLU A 365 6.58 18.79 -26.99
CA GLU A 365 5.27 19.37 -26.59
C GLU A 365 5.34 20.74 -25.88
N MET A 366 6.54 21.28 -25.65
CA MET A 366 6.75 22.64 -25.10
C MET A 366 6.42 23.79 -26.07
N PHE A 367 5.86 23.51 -27.27
CA PHE A 367 5.60 24.53 -28.30
C PHE A 367 4.13 24.95 -28.50
N PHE A 368 3.16 24.28 -27.89
CA PHE A 368 1.74 24.65 -28.01
C PHE A 368 0.99 24.57 -26.67
N LEU A 369 1.18 25.57 -25.82
CA LEU A 369 0.16 26.33 -25.07
C LEU A 369 0.88 27.19 -23.99
N PHE A 370 0.43 28.44 -23.83
CA PHE A 370 0.90 29.53 -22.95
C PHE A 370 1.88 30.58 -23.54
N PRO A 371 1.46 31.87 -23.68
CA PRO A 371 2.33 32.97 -24.04
C PRO A 371 3.29 33.36 -22.90
N ARG A 372 4.50 33.75 -23.29
CA ARG A 372 5.63 34.18 -22.44
C ARG A 372 5.28 35.36 -21.52
N LEU A 373 5.65 35.28 -20.25
CA LEU A 373 5.96 36.48 -19.44
C LEU A 373 7.42 36.47 -18.98
N ARG A 374 8.08 37.59 -19.27
CA ARG A 374 9.48 37.91 -19.00
C ARG A 374 9.69 38.16 -17.51
N ARG A 375 10.73 37.57 -16.92
CA ARG A 375 11.24 37.97 -15.59
C ARG A 375 12.00 39.30 -15.70
N PRO A 376 11.71 40.33 -14.89
CA PRO A 376 12.62 41.45 -14.72
C PRO A 376 13.73 41.10 -13.72
N HIS A 377 14.92 41.59 -14.03
CA HIS A 377 16.10 41.54 -13.18
C HIS A 377 15.92 42.42 -11.94
N LEU A 378 16.16 41.88 -10.73
CA LEU A 378 16.59 42.64 -9.57
C LEU A 378 17.65 41.85 -8.78
N THR A 379 18.75 42.56 -8.52
CA THR A 379 20.02 42.15 -7.91
C THR A 379 19.95 42.00 -6.39
N PRO A 380 20.95 41.36 -5.75
CA PRO A 380 20.83 40.77 -4.41
C PRO A 380 21.22 41.76 -3.30
N ASN A 381 20.52 41.73 -2.16
CA ASN A 381 21.15 41.95 -0.86
C ASN A 381 20.29 41.44 0.32
N CYS A 382 20.86 40.44 0.99
CA CYS A 382 20.86 40.19 2.44
C CYS A 382 19.52 40.08 3.20
N LEU A 383 19.12 38.85 3.58
CA LEU A 383 19.32 38.34 4.95
C LEU A 383 18.83 36.87 5.09
N ARG A 384 19.82 36.03 5.39
CA ARG A 384 19.84 34.62 5.80
C ARG A 384 18.61 34.13 6.59
N HIS A 385 18.05 32.99 6.18
CA HIS A 385 17.79 31.79 7.00
C HIS A 385 17.77 30.58 6.06
N SER A 386 18.85 29.81 6.09
CA SER A 386 19.11 28.66 5.21
C SER A 386 18.38 27.41 5.70
N GLN A 387 17.31 27.01 5.01
CA GLN A 387 16.84 25.62 4.99
C GLN A 387 17.75 24.83 4.04
N THR A 388 18.64 24.04 4.60
CA THR A 388 19.47 23.08 3.86
C THR A 388 18.60 21.88 3.52
N ILE A 389 18.15 21.80 2.27
CA ILE A 389 17.61 20.58 1.69
C ILE A 389 18.78 19.61 1.51
N ILE A 390 18.91 18.63 2.41
CA ILE A 390 19.84 17.53 2.26
C ILE A 390 19.23 16.57 1.23
N THR A 391 19.73 16.65 0.00
CA THR A 391 19.55 15.64 -1.03
C THR A 391 20.20 14.33 -0.60
N ASN A 392 19.41 13.29 -0.33
CA ASN A 392 19.93 11.94 -0.15
C ASN A 392 20.43 11.41 -1.51
N GLN A 393 21.74 11.50 -1.71
CA GLN A 393 22.45 10.82 -2.78
C GLN A 393 22.34 9.30 -2.55
N THR A 394 21.68 8.62 -3.48
CA THR A 394 21.75 7.16 -3.62
C THR A 394 22.95 6.86 -4.51
N THR A 395 24.03 6.37 -3.93
CA THR A 395 25.21 5.90 -4.65
C THR A 395 24.90 4.58 -5.38
N PRO A 396 25.24 4.44 -6.68
CA PRO A 396 25.13 3.18 -7.40
C PRO A 396 26.26 2.22 -6.99
N TYR A 397 25.91 0.94 -6.83
CA TYR A 397 26.84 -0.14 -6.48
C TYR A 397 27.61 -0.55 -7.74
N SER A 398 28.87 -0.12 -7.84
CA SER A 398 29.81 -0.60 -8.85
C SER A 398 30.34 -1.98 -8.45
N SER A 399 30.43 -2.88 -9.42
CA SER A 399 31.22 -4.10 -9.32
C SER A 399 32.70 -3.74 -9.29
N LEU A 400 33.23 -3.48 -8.10
CA LEU A 400 34.66 -3.45 -7.85
C LEU A 400 35.10 -4.86 -7.46
N SER A 401 35.94 -5.46 -8.33
CA SER A 401 36.79 -6.58 -7.97
C SER A 401 37.51 -6.29 -6.65
N SER A 402 37.61 -7.33 -5.82
CA SER A 402 38.24 -7.34 -4.51
C SER A 402 39.41 -6.37 -4.31
N SER A 403 39.17 -5.32 -3.53
CA SER A 403 40.15 -4.79 -2.59
C SER A 403 39.41 -4.52 -1.28
N ALA A 404 39.79 -5.23 -0.22
CA ALA A 404 39.13 -5.12 1.09
C ALA A 404 39.22 -3.70 1.64
N SER A 405 38.15 -2.93 1.46
CA SER A 405 37.86 -1.74 2.26
C SER A 405 37.49 -2.24 3.67
N THR A 406 38.38 -2.02 4.63
CA THR A 406 38.15 -2.39 6.03
C THR A 406 36.94 -1.59 6.55
N PHE A 407 35.85 -2.28 6.89
CA PHE A 407 34.68 -1.67 7.54
C PHE A 407 35.14 -0.86 8.75
N ASN A 408 34.86 0.45 8.78
CA ASN A 408 35.21 1.35 9.88
C ASN A 408 33.99 1.52 10.81
N PRO A 409 33.99 0.90 12.01
CA PRO A 409 32.87 0.97 12.95
C PRO A 409 32.55 2.37 13.44
N GLU A 410 33.57 3.19 13.70
CA GLU A 410 33.41 4.52 14.28
C GLU A 410 32.78 5.49 13.28
N ALA A 411 33.28 5.49 12.04
CA ALA A 411 32.72 6.30 10.96
C ALA A 411 31.26 5.90 10.65
N TYR A 412 30.96 4.60 10.65
CA TYR A 412 29.60 4.10 10.47
C TYR A 412 28.66 4.55 11.61
N LEU A 413 29.08 4.40 12.87
CA LEU A 413 28.27 4.82 14.01
C LEU A 413 28.03 6.34 14.02
N LEU A 414 29.03 7.15 13.67
CA LEU A 414 28.88 8.60 13.55
C LEU A 414 27.84 8.98 12.48
N SER A 415 27.87 8.29 11.33
CA SER A 415 26.87 8.47 10.26
C SER A 415 25.46 8.11 10.72
N ALA A 416 25.31 6.96 11.38
CA ALA A 416 24.02 6.52 11.92
C ALA A 416 23.50 7.46 13.02
N GLN A 417 24.39 7.95 13.91
CA GLN A 417 24.06 8.96 14.92
C GLN A 417 23.56 10.25 14.27
N SER A 418 24.28 10.75 13.25
CA SER A 418 23.88 11.95 12.50
C SER A 418 22.53 11.78 11.82
N LYS A 419 22.29 10.62 11.19
CA LYS A 419 20.99 10.27 10.59
C LYS A 419 19.88 10.37 11.64
N PHE A 420 19.99 9.66 12.76
CA PHE A 420 18.94 9.66 13.78
C PHE A 420 18.77 11.01 14.47
N ALA A 421 19.85 11.76 14.72
CA ALA A 421 19.78 13.09 15.29
C ALA A 421 19.06 14.10 14.39
N SER A 422 19.10 13.89 13.06
CA SER A 422 18.38 14.73 12.09
C SER A 422 16.91 14.36 11.91
N GLN A 423 16.46 13.23 12.46
CA GLN A 423 15.06 12.79 12.33
C GLN A 423 14.20 13.43 13.42
N PRO A 424 13.14 14.20 13.07
CA PRO A 424 12.20 14.70 14.06
C PRO A 424 11.35 13.55 14.64
N PRO A 425 10.83 13.70 15.87
CA PRO A 425 9.84 12.77 16.41
C PRO A 425 8.63 12.64 15.48
N THR A 426 8.15 11.43 15.28
CA THR A 426 6.98 11.13 14.45
C THR A 426 5.72 11.17 15.30
N LEU A 427 4.73 11.94 14.85
CA LEU A 427 3.42 12.04 15.47
C LEU A 427 2.46 11.02 14.84
N ILE A 428 1.92 10.11 15.65
CA ILE A 428 1.01 9.05 15.20
C ILE A 428 -0.31 9.18 15.96
N PRO A 429 -1.32 9.88 15.41
CA PRO A 429 -2.63 9.98 16.03
C PRO A 429 -3.47 8.72 15.79
N ASP A 430 -4.36 8.42 16.72
CA ASP A 430 -5.35 7.35 16.59
C ASP A 430 -6.61 7.65 17.43
N ILE A 431 -7.67 6.88 17.22
CA ILE A 431 -8.90 6.92 17.99
C ILE A 431 -9.00 5.62 18.80
N LEU A 432 -9.13 5.74 20.13
CA LEU A 432 -9.28 4.60 21.03
C LEU A 432 -10.70 4.01 20.93
N SER A 433 -11.03 3.44 19.77
CA SER A 433 -12.27 2.69 19.54
C SER A 433 -12.16 1.28 20.13
N PRO A 434 -13.27 0.61 20.50
CA PRO A 434 -13.23 -0.73 21.08
C PRO A 434 -12.82 -1.83 20.07
N THR A 435 -12.95 -1.58 18.76
CA THR A 435 -12.78 -2.59 17.71
C THR A 435 -11.38 -3.22 17.67
N PRO A 436 -10.25 -2.48 17.61
CA PRO A 436 -8.93 -3.11 17.51
C PRO A 436 -8.60 -4.00 18.71
N SER A 437 -8.86 -3.50 19.92
CA SER A 437 -8.69 -4.27 21.17
C SER A 437 -9.58 -5.53 21.20
N HIS A 438 -10.83 -5.43 20.74
CA HIS A 438 -11.73 -6.58 20.65
C HIS A 438 -11.26 -7.62 19.63
N LEU A 439 -10.81 -7.20 18.44
CA LEU A 439 -10.29 -8.12 17.42
C LEU A 439 -9.00 -8.82 17.87
N LEU A 440 -8.12 -8.12 18.60
CA LEU A 440 -6.96 -8.74 19.24
C LEU A 440 -7.41 -9.79 20.27
N THR A 441 -8.44 -9.47 21.07
CA THR A 441 -9.01 -10.39 22.05
C THR A 441 -9.54 -11.66 21.39
N LEU A 442 -10.33 -11.52 20.31
CA LEU A 442 -10.84 -12.66 19.54
C LEU A 442 -9.71 -13.49 18.94
N SER A 443 -8.67 -12.83 18.41
CA SER A 443 -7.51 -13.52 17.83
C SER A 443 -6.74 -14.35 18.88
N LEU A 444 -6.73 -13.92 20.14
CA LEU A 444 -6.05 -14.64 21.23
C LEU A 444 -6.94 -15.70 21.91
N ALA A 445 -8.25 -15.66 21.71
CA ALA A 445 -9.21 -16.47 22.47
C ALA A 445 -8.95 -17.98 22.34
N ASP A 446 -8.70 -18.46 21.12
CA ASP A 446 -8.46 -19.89 20.85
C ASP A 446 -7.09 -20.37 21.35
N HIS A 447 -6.13 -19.45 21.51
CA HIS A 447 -4.77 -19.79 21.95
C HIS A 447 -4.59 -19.66 23.46
N ILE A 448 -5.45 -18.88 24.13
CA ILE A 448 -5.34 -18.59 25.57
C ILE A 448 -6.72 -18.67 26.25
N PRO A 449 -7.44 -19.82 26.16
CA PRO A 449 -8.79 -19.93 26.70
C PRO A 449 -8.87 -19.75 28.21
N SER A 450 -7.78 -20.03 28.94
CA SER A 450 -7.71 -19.95 30.41
C SER A 450 -7.78 -18.53 30.97
N LEU A 451 -7.60 -17.50 30.13
CA LEU A 451 -7.73 -16.09 30.51
C LEU A 451 -9.12 -15.51 30.27
N PHE A 452 -10.02 -16.28 29.64
CA PHE A 452 -11.39 -15.88 29.34
C PHE A 452 -12.34 -16.79 30.16
N PRO A 453 -13.04 -16.26 31.18
CA PRO A 453 -13.92 -17.08 32.01
C PRO A 453 -15.03 -17.72 31.14
N GLN A 454 -15.21 -19.03 31.25
CA GLN A 454 -16.26 -19.81 30.56
C GLN A 454 -17.71 -19.32 30.82
N ASN A 455 -17.91 -18.39 31.76
CA ASN A 455 -19.22 -17.84 32.14
C ASN A 455 -19.59 -16.50 31.48
N HIS A 456 -18.68 -15.88 30.73
CA HIS A 456 -19.12 -15.00 29.65
C HIS A 456 -19.03 -15.86 28.41
N ALA A 457 -20.18 -16.25 27.85
CA ALA A 457 -20.24 -16.54 26.42
C ALA A 457 -19.35 -15.50 25.73
N ILE A 458 -18.42 -15.91 24.86
CA ILE A 458 -17.67 -14.97 24.01
C ILE A 458 -18.77 -14.13 23.36
N ASN A 459 -19.06 -12.98 23.95
CA ASN A 459 -20.19 -12.18 23.55
C ASN A 459 -19.71 -11.69 22.21
N SER A 460 -20.26 -12.26 21.15
CA SER A 460 -20.07 -11.88 19.75
C SER A 460 -20.54 -10.45 19.45
N ARG A 461 -20.74 -9.64 20.50
CA ARG A 461 -21.10 -8.24 20.47
C ARG A 461 -19.82 -7.46 20.72
N LEU A 462 -19.52 -6.51 19.84
CA LEU A 462 -18.54 -5.47 20.15
C LEU A 462 -18.85 -4.89 21.54
N PRO A 463 -17.83 -4.63 22.38
CA PRO A 463 -18.01 -3.78 23.55
C PRO A 463 -18.65 -2.48 23.06
N SER A 464 -19.92 -2.26 23.41
CA SER A 464 -20.60 -1.01 23.08
C SER A 464 -19.96 0.11 23.89
N THR A 465 -19.89 1.33 23.35
CA THR A 465 -19.59 2.54 24.14
C THR A 465 -20.56 2.76 25.31
N LEU A 466 -21.67 2.01 25.32
CA LEU A 466 -22.66 1.87 26.40
C LEU A 466 -22.31 0.73 27.38
N ALA A 467 -21.02 0.50 27.67
CA ALA A 467 -20.60 -0.61 28.53
C ALA A 467 -21.28 -0.53 29.90
N SER A 468 -21.65 -1.69 30.45
CA SER A 468 -22.39 -1.81 31.72
C SER A 468 -21.57 -1.36 32.94
N SER A 469 -20.24 -1.33 32.83
CA SER A 469 -19.34 -0.90 33.90
C SER A 469 -18.19 -0.04 33.37
N ALA A 470 -17.65 0.83 34.23
CA ALA A 470 -16.47 1.63 33.90
C ALA A 470 -15.20 0.76 33.74
N GLU A 471 -15.17 -0.48 34.24
CA GLU A 471 -14.03 -1.40 34.08
C GLU A 471 -13.95 -1.95 32.64
N ASP A 472 -15.10 -2.18 32.00
CA ASP A 472 -15.19 -2.75 30.63
C ASP A 472 -14.59 -1.84 29.53
N LEU A 473 -14.40 -0.55 29.84
CA LEU A 473 -13.85 0.44 28.91
C LEU A 473 -12.35 0.66 29.06
N VAL A 474 -11.69 0.07 30.06
CA VAL A 474 -10.24 0.24 30.25
C VAL A 474 -9.50 -0.59 29.19
N LEU A 475 -8.52 0.02 28.51
CA LEU A 475 -7.72 -0.68 27.52
C LEU A 475 -6.83 -1.74 28.23
N PRO A 476 -6.93 -3.04 27.91
CA PRO A 476 -6.10 -4.03 28.57
C PRO A 476 -4.60 -3.81 28.32
N GLN A 477 -3.76 -4.02 29.35
CA GLN A 477 -2.31 -3.77 29.23
C GLN A 477 -1.68 -4.64 28.13
N GLY A 478 -1.07 -3.97 27.14
CA GLY A 478 -0.53 -4.59 25.92
C GLY A 478 -1.38 -4.36 24.68
N HIS A 479 -2.67 -4.02 24.81
CA HIS A 479 -3.55 -3.79 23.66
C HIS A 479 -3.27 -2.46 22.95
N HIS A 480 -2.53 -1.53 23.55
CA HIS A 480 -2.03 -0.34 22.87
C HIS A 480 -1.15 -0.67 21.64
N MET A 481 -0.68 -1.92 21.50
CA MET A 481 0.07 -2.39 20.34
C MET A 481 -0.73 -2.42 19.03
N VAL A 482 -2.05 -2.59 19.10
CA VAL A 482 -2.95 -2.61 17.92
C VAL A 482 -3.58 -1.25 17.63
N TYR A 483 -3.01 -0.20 18.21
CA TYR A 483 -3.29 1.20 17.93
C TYR A 483 -1.98 1.86 17.49
N PHE A 484 -2.09 3.07 16.94
CA PHE A 484 -0.98 3.87 16.46
C PHE A 484 -0.16 3.11 15.40
N PRO A 485 -0.79 2.70 14.27
CA PRO A 485 -0.13 1.92 13.24
C PRO A 485 0.94 2.74 12.53
N LEU A 486 1.82 2.04 11.81
CA LEU A 486 2.79 2.65 10.92
C LEU A 486 2.08 3.54 9.88
N GLN A 487 2.53 4.78 9.72
CA GLN A 487 1.92 5.80 8.84
C GLN A 487 2.53 5.86 7.43
N LEU A 488 3.34 4.87 7.05
CA LEU A 488 3.97 4.81 5.72
C LEU A 488 3.16 3.94 4.76
N PRO A 489 2.94 4.38 3.51
CA PRO A 489 2.40 3.52 2.47
C PRO A 489 3.42 2.41 2.13
N PRO A 490 2.97 1.25 1.62
CA PRO A 490 3.87 0.14 1.27
C PRO A 490 5.03 0.51 0.34
N SER A 491 4.84 1.49 -0.55
CA SER A 491 5.90 1.98 -1.46
C SER A 491 7.07 2.67 -0.76
N LYS A 492 6.89 3.09 0.50
CA LYS A 492 7.93 3.73 1.33
C LYS A 492 8.51 2.79 2.38
N LEU A 493 8.09 1.52 2.42
CA LEU A 493 8.66 0.51 3.29
C LEU A 493 9.98 -0.04 2.74
N MET A 494 10.79 -0.60 3.63
CA MET A 494 11.90 -1.45 3.22
C MET A 494 11.38 -2.70 2.46
N PRO A 495 12.18 -3.38 1.62
CA PRO A 495 11.74 -4.55 0.86
C PRO A 495 11.19 -5.70 1.71
N ASP A 496 11.57 -5.78 2.98
CA ASP A 496 11.08 -6.75 3.95
C ASP A 496 9.79 -6.29 4.66
N GLY A 497 9.26 -5.10 4.37
CA GLY A 497 8.07 -4.53 5.01
C GLY A 497 8.34 -3.74 6.30
N THR A 498 9.62 -3.46 6.62
CA THR A 498 10.00 -2.71 7.83
C THR A 498 10.14 -1.21 7.59
N ASP A 499 10.00 -0.41 8.67
CA ASP A 499 10.14 1.04 8.60
C ASP A 499 11.60 1.45 8.36
N PRO A 500 11.91 2.16 7.25
CA PRO A 500 13.27 2.63 6.96
C PRO A 500 13.78 3.68 7.96
N ALA A 501 12.91 4.37 8.70
CA ALA A 501 13.30 5.37 9.69
C ALA A 501 14.09 4.73 10.85
N HIS A 502 13.74 3.50 11.23
CA HIS A 502 14.42 2.75 12.30
C HIS A 502 15.78 2.18 11.88
N CYS A 503 16.04 2.08 10.58
CA CYS A 503 17.23 1.43 10.03
C CYS A 503 18.47 2.33 10.19
N PRO A 504 19.58 1.85 10.78
CA PRO A 504 20.81 2.64 10.92
C PRO A 504 21.56 2.85 9.59
N GLY A 505 21.21 2.09 8.55
CA GLY A 505 21.79 2.20 7.21
C GLY A 505 22.66 1.00 6.82
N SER A 506 23.11 1.00 5.56
CA SER A 506 23.98 -0.05 5.02
C SER A 506 25.32 -0.09 5.77
N PRO A 507 25.86 -1.28 6.12
CA PRO A 507 25.43 -2.61 5.67
C PRO A 507 24.41 -3.32 6.58
N PHE A 508 23.91 -2.70 7.65
CA PHE A 508 23.07 -3.36 8.67
C PHE A 508 21.58 -3.10 8.42
N GLU A 509 21.00 -3.83 7.48
CA GLU A 509 19.62 -3.63 7.03
C GLU A 509 18.65 -4.69 7.53
N ARG A 510 19.14 -5.89 7.91
CA ARG A 510 18.26 -6.98 8.39
C ARG A 510 17.84 -6.72 9.83
N ARG A 511 16.56 -6.44 10.04
CA ARG A 511 15.99 -6.06 11.34
C ARG A 511 15.43 -7.26 12.09
N MET A 512 15.73 -7.36 13.39
CA MET A 512 15.06 -8.27 14.32
C MET A 512 14.65 -7.55 15.60
N TRP A 513 13.62 -8.07 16.27
CA TRP A 513 13.18 -7.57 17.57
C TRP A 513 14.05 -8.20 18.66
N ALA A 514 14.89 -7.39 19.32
CA ALA A 514 15.79 -7.86 20.37
C ALA A 514 15.13 -7.83 21.76
N GLY A 515 14.06 -7.08 21.94
CA GLY A 515 13.35 -6.95 23.20
C GLY A 515 12.74 -5.57 23.35
N GLY A 516 12.40 -5.21 24.58
CA GLY A 516 11.84 -3.90 24.85
C GLY A 516 11.53 -3.70 26.31
N GLU A 517 10.90 -2.58 26.58
CA GLU A 517 10.44 -2.17 27.89
C GLU A 517 9.15 -1.39 27.74
N VAL A 518 8.21 -1.64 28.62
CA VAL A 518 6.96 -0.88 28.70
C VAL A 518 6.73 -0.49 30.16
N VAL A 519 6.34 0.76 30.37
CA VAL A 519 6.01 1.35 31.66
C VAL A 519 4.62 1.95 31.57
N PHE A 520 3.77 1.61 32.54
CA PHE A 520 2.43 2.14 32.70
C PHE A 520 2.45 3.09 33.89
N HIS A 521 2.25 4.39 33.63
CA HIS A 521 2.33 5.41 34.66
C HIS A 521 1.06 5.44 35.54
N PRO A 522 1.16 5.89 36.80
CA PRO A 522 -0.02 6.03 37.66
C PRO A 522 -1.14 6.84 36.97
N GLY A 523 -2.37 6.31 37.00
CA GLY A 523 -3.52 6.93 36.33
C GLY A 523 -3.73 6.51 34.87
N TRP A 524 -2.87 5.65 34.30
CA TRP A 524 -3.01 5.17 32.92
C TRP A 524 -4.40 4.55 32.63
N GLU A 525 -4.99 3.82 33.58
CA GLU A 525 -6.31 3.18 33.44
C GLU A 525 -7.46 4.20 33.31
N ARG A 526 -7.30 5.39 33.89
CA ARG A 526 -8.27 6.47 33.76
C ARG A 526 -8.19 7.12 32.38
N ALA A 527 -6.98 7.20 31.83
CA ALA A 527 -6.70 7.83 30.55
C ALA A 527 -6.93 6.90 29.34
N MET A 528 -6.33 5.71 29.33
CA MET A 528 -6.37 4.76 28.21
C MET A 528 -7.66 3.95 28.22
N ARG A 529 -8.74 4.57 27.74
CA ARG A 529 -10.07 3.95 27.64
C ARG A 529 -10.50 3.80 26.18
N VAL A 530 -11.17 2.70 25.87
CA VAL A 530 -11.74 2.42 24.53
C VAL A 530 -13.10 3.10 24.33
N ASP A 531 -13.18 4.38 24.69
CA ASP A 531 -14.41 5.19 24.66
C ASP A 531 -14.51 6.10 23.41
N GLY A 532 -13.64 5.89 22.43
CA GLY A 532 -13.59 6.64 21.20
C GLY A 532 -12.82 7.96 21.30
N ARG A 533 -12.09 8.20 22.40
CA ARG A 533 -11.26 9.39 22.53
C ARG A 533 -10.06 9.40 21.59
N ARG A 534 -9.68 10.60 21.16
CA ARG A 534 -8.45 10.87 20.41
C ARG A 534 -7.22 10.69 21.29
N ALA A 535 -6.25 9.94 20.78
CA ALA A 535 -4.98 9.67 21.41
C ALA A 535 -3.84 9.84 20.42
N VAL A 536 -2.63 10.02 20.95
CA VAL A 536 -1.44 10.28 20.15
C VAL A 536 -0.28 9.47 20.69
N CYS A 537 0.48 8.87 19.78
CA CYS A 537 1.78 8.30 20.04
C CYS A 537 2.86 9.20 19.43
N VAL A 538 3.82 9.62 20.23
CA VAL A 538 5.04 10.30 19.77
C VAL A 538 6.16 9.27 19.74
N GLU A 539 6.66 8.97 18.54
CA GLU A 539 7.74 8.02 18.32
C GLU A 539 9.06 8.75 18.02
N SER A 540 10.15 8.37 18.69
CA SER A 540 11.49 8.88 18.44
C SER A 540 12.52 7.76 18.38
N VAL A 541 13.46 7.86 17.45
CA VAL A 541 14.57 6.91 17.34
C VAL A 541 15.74 7.41 18.17
N GLY A 542 16.28 6.54 19.02
CA GLY A 542 17.42 6.84 19.87
C GLY A 542 18.64 7.22 19.03
N THR A 543 19.29 8.33 19.40
CA THR A 543 20.38 8.90 18.62
C THR A 543 21.71 8.17 18.78
N GLN A 544 21.81 7.20 19.70
CA GLN A 544 23.03 6.48 20.01
C GLN A 544 22.90 4.98 19.69
N PRO A 545 23.05 4.56 18.42
CA PRO A 545 23.12 3.15 18.07
C PRO A 545 24.37 2.50 18.67
N VAL A 546 24.24 1.24 19.10
CA VAL A 546 25.30 0.50 19.78
C VAL A 546 25.75 -0.68 18.93
N LEU A 547 27.00 -0.68 18.46
CA LEU A 547 27.58 -1.82 17.75
C LEU A 547 28.14 -2.84 18.75
N LYS A 548 27.65 -4.09 18.71
CA LYS A 548 28.14 -5.23 19.49
C LYS A 548 28.18 -6.49 18.63
N GLN A 549 29.33 -7.15 18.57
CA GLN A 549 29.49 -8.46 17.91
C GLN A 549 28.93 -8.48 16.46
N ASP A 550 29.28 -7.47 15.66
CA ASP A 550 28.78 -7.27 14.28
C ASP A 550 27.25 -7.16 14.17
N LYS A 551 26.63 -6.52 15.17
CA LYS A 551 25.21 -6.16 15.18
C LYS A 551 25.02 -4.76 15.72
N VAL A 552 24.10 -4.02 15.13
CA VAL A 552 23.78 -2.65 15.56
C VAL A 552 22.46 -2.67 16.30
N PHE A 553 22.47 -2.22 17.55
CA PHE A 553 21.27 -2.08 18.37
C PHE A 553 20.77 -0.64 18.27
N VAL A 554 19.47 -0.49 18.00
CA VAL A 554 18.77 0.79 17.91
C VAL A 554 17.58 0.73 18.85
N GLU A 555 17.41 1.78 19.66
CA GLU A 555 16.23 1.92 20.51
C GLU A 555 15.22 2.86 19.85
N VAL A 556 13.94 2.50 19.86
CA VAL A 556 12.84 3.35 19.41
C VAL A 556 11.93 3.58 20.60
N ARG A 557 11.77 4.84 21.00
CA ARG A 557 10.93 5.24 22.13
C ARG A 557 9.56 5.67 21.63
N ARG A 558 8.50 5.21 22.26
CA ARG A 558 7.11 5.60 21.99
C ARG A 558 6.48 6.10 23.28
N LEU A 559 5.97 7.33 23.23
CA LEU A 559 5.27 7.97 24.33
C LEU A 559 3.80 8.12 23.94
N TYR A 560 2.90 7.62 24.78
CA TYR A 560 1.47 7.59 24.48
C TYR A 560 0.73 8.61 25.36
N GLY A 561 -0.15 9.41 24.77
CA GLY A 561 -1.01 10.36 25.47
C GLY A 561 -2.43 10.37 24.91
N VAL A 562 -3.38 10.87 25.70
CA VAL A 562 -4.80 10.93 25.37
C VAL A 562 -5.29 12.37 25.54
N GLY A 563 -6.19 12.83 24.68
CA GLY A 563 -6.84 14.12 24.83
C GLY A 563 -7.77 14.17 26.03
N GLU A 564 -7.84 15.32 26.70
CA GLU A 564 -8.86 15.57 27.72
C GLU A 564 -10.22 15.81 27.05
N ARG A 565 -11.30 15.43 27.75
CA ARG A 565 -12.67 15.64 27.30
C ARG A 565 -13.26 16.81 28.09
N ASP A 566 -13.93 17.74 27.42
CA ASP A 566 -14.68 18.78 28.11
C ASP A 566 -15.92 18.17 28.77
N GLU A 567 -15.94 18.14 30.10
CA GLU A 567 -17.02 17.57 30.91
C GLU A 567 -18.36 18.28 30.70
N ASN A 568 -18.36 19.53 30.22
CA ASN A 568 -19.57 20.34 30.09
C ASN A 568 -20.27 20.25 28.73
N ASN A 569 -19.54 19.92 27.65
CA ASN A 569 -20.08 19.93 26.28
C ASN A 569 -19.74 18.69 25.44
N GLY A 570 -18.94 17.75 25.96
CA GLY A 570 -18.61 16.49 25.29
C GLY A 570 -17.80 16.62 23.99
N ARG A 571 -17.36 17.83 23.61
CA ARG A 571 -16.51 18.09 22.45
C ARG A 571 -15.03 17.90 22.82
N GLU A 572 -14.29 17.19 21.98
CA GLU A 572 -12.84 17.11 22.07
C GLU A 572 -12.23 18.44 21.58
N LEU A 573 -11.50 19.13 22.45
CA LEU A 573 -10.94 20.46 22.17
C LEU A 573 -9.47 20.43 21.74
N MET A 574 -8.72 19.38 22.07
CA MET A 574 -7.27 19.36 21.82
C MET A 574 -6.91 18.79 20.45
N ARG A 575 -6.04 19.52 19.73
CA ARG A 575 -5.42 19.05 18.48
C ARG A 575 -4.31 18.05 18.77
N ASP A 576 -3.96 17.22 17.78
CA ASP A 576 -2.93 16.18 17.91
C ASP A 576 -1.58 16.76 18.37
N GLU A 577 -1.22 17.96 17.90
CA GLU A 577 0.03 18.64 18.26
C GLU A 577 0.04 19.10 19.73
N GLU A 578 -1.13 19.40 20.31
CA GLU A 578 -1.24 19.81 21.71
C GLU A 578 -1.10 18.62 22.66
N ILE A 579 -1.72 17.49 22.31
CA ILE A 579 -1.56 16.23 23.04
C ILE A 579 -0.08 15.82 23.01
N ALA A 580 0.56 15.83 21.83
CA ALA A 580 1.97 15.49 21.71
C ALA A 580 2.90 16.42 22.49
N ARG A 581 2.63 17.74 22.46
CA ARG A 581 3.41 18.70 23.23
C ARG A 581 3.33 18.42 24.73
N LYS A 582 2.13 18.15 25.27
CA LYS A 582 1.96 17.74 26.68
C LYS A 582 2.74 16.45 27.00
N VAL A 583 2.70 15.47 26.11
CA VAL A 583 3.40 14.18 26.26
C VAL A 583 4.92 14.35 26.30
N VAL A 584 5.49 15.22 25.46
CA VAL A 584 6.94 15.40 25.32
C VAL A 584 7.52 16.39 26.34
N GLU A 585 6.87 17.53 26.55
CA GLU A 585 7.38 18.62 27.39
C GLU A 585 7.08 18.42 28.89
N GLY A 586 6.03 17.67 29.23
CA GLY A 586 5.49 17.63 30.58
C GLY A 586 6.18 16.73 31.60
N GLY A 587 7.23 15.96 31.24
CA GLY A 587 7.94 15.04 32.15
C GLY A 587 7.09 13.92 32.80
N GLY A 588 5.77 13.93 32.58
CA GLY A 588 4.77 12.99 33.11
C GLY A 588 3.44 13.04 32.34
N GLY A 589 3.43 13.61 31.12
CA GLY A 589 2.24 13.65 30.27
C GLY A 589 1.98 12.35 29.49
N ALA A 590 2.99 11.48 29.37
CA ALA A 590 2.84 10.15 28.80
C ALA A 590 2.14 9.23 29.81
N VAL A 591 1.09 8.53 29.39
CA VAL A 591 0.38 7.55 30.23
C VAL A 591 0.96 6.14 30.07
N ILE A 592 1.60 5.88 28.93
CA ILE A 592 2.41 4.68 28.68
C ILE A 592 3.71 5.15 28.04
N GLU A 593 4.82 4.54 28.45
CA GLU A 593 6.10 4.66 27.77
C GLU A 593 6.57 3.30 27.30
N GLU A 594 7.02 3.22 26.06
CA GLU A 594 7.57 2.00 25.48
C GLU A 594 8.94 2.28 24.86
N VAL A 595 9.90 1.40 25.11
CA VAL A 595 11.20 1.36 24.43
C VAL A 595 11.29 0.04 23.67
N ARG A 596 11.42 0.12 22.36
CA ARG A 596 11.60 -1.02 21.46
C ARG A 596 13.08 -1.16 21.18
N ARG A 597 13.66 -2.32 21.45
CA ARG A 597 15.07 -2.61 21.18
C ARG A 597 15.15 -3.44 19.91
N LEU A 598 15.63 -2.81 18.85
CA LEU A 598 15.81 -3.42 17.53
C LEU A 598 17.28 -3.80 17.35
N VAL A 599 17.53 -4.91 16.67
CA VAL A 599 18.88 -5.33 16.27
C VAL A 599 18.96 -5.45 14.76
N PHE A 600 19.99 -4.85 14.20
CA PHE A 600 20.26 -4.84 12.77
C PHE A 600 21.51 -5.66 12.47
N MET A 601 21.41 -6.51 11.47
CA MET A 601 22.45 -7.45 11.04
C MET A 601 22.76 -7.20 9.56
N ARG A 602 23.96 -7.59 9.13
CA ARG A 602 24.32 -7.55 7.70
C ARG A 602 23.44 -8.49 6.88
N ARG A 603 23.27 -8.15 5.60
CA ARG A 603 22.71 -9.08 4.61
C ARG A 603 23.51 -10.38 4.59
N ARG A 604 22.84 -11.51 4.40
CA ARG A 604 23.52 -12.79 4.17
C ARG A 604 23.99 -12.82 2.71
N GLU A 605 25.28 -12.98 2.49
CA GLU A 605 25.84 -13.27 1.16
C GLU A 605 25.67 -14.76 0.87
N GLY A 606 24.88 -15.10 -0.16
CA GLY A 606 24.62 -16.48 -0.58
C GLY A 606 23.52 -17.18 0.22
N GLY A 607 22.58 -17.83 -0.48
CA GLY A 607 21.55 -18.70 0.07
C GLY A 607 22.11 -20.03 0.59
N GLY A 608 23.15 -19.97 1.43
CA GLY A 608 23.66 -21.14 2.12
C GLY A 608 22.69 -21.58 3.20
N GLU A 609 22.44 -22.89 3.28
CA GLU A 609 21.75 -23.52 4.41
C GLU A 609 22.31 -22.95 5.72
N THR A 610 21.41 -22.48 6.59
CA THR A 610 21.78 -22.24 7.96
C THR A 610 22.23 -23.59 8.51
N LYS A 611 23.55 -23.81 8.67
CA LYS A 611 24.00 -24.66 9.77
C LYS A 611 23.36 -24.02 10.99
N GLU A 612 22.32 -24.66 11.53
CA GLU A 612 21.83 -24.34 12.85
C GLU A 612 23.09 -24.30 13.72
N VAL A 613 23.51 -23.09 14.11
CA VAL A 613 24.40 -23.00 15.25
C VAL A 613 23.48 -23.45 16.36
N VAL A 614 23.53 -24.75 16.68
CA VAL A 614 22.87 -25.38 17.81
C VAL A 614 23.46 -24.69 19.03
N ARG A 615 22.97 -23.49 19.32
CA ARG A 615 23.23 -22.79 20.55
C ARG A 615 22.47 -23.60 21.56
N ARG A 616 23.22 -24.32 22.40
CA ARG A 616 22.71 -25.13 23.49
C ARG A 616 21.58 -24.37 24.17
N ALA A 617 20.36 -24.91 24.10
CA ALA A 617 19.17 -24.28 24.64
C ALA A 617 19.44 -23.86 26.09
N VAL A 618 19.43 -22.56 26.35
CA VAL A 618 19.60 -22.03 27.70
C VAL A 618 18.34 -22.42 28.45
N LYS A 619 18.43 -23.30 29.44
CA LYS A 619 17.26 -23.63 30.25
C LYS A 619 17.02 -22.53 31.28
N ALA A 620 15.75 -22.25 31.57
CA ALA A 620 15.43 -21.42 32.71
C ALA A 620 15.96 -22.08 33.99
N SER A 621 16.63 -21.31 34.85
CA SER A 621 17.14 -21.77 36.14
C SER A 621 16.04 -21.84 37.21
N ALA A 622 14.83 -21.42 36.88
CA ALA A 622 13.72 -21.18 37.78
C ALA A 622 12.54 -22.10 37.46
N THR A 623 11.92 -22.68 38.48
CA THR A 623 10.64 -23.38 38.32
C THR A 623 9.49 -22.35 38.27
N PRO A 624 8.61 -22.38 37.27
CA PRO A 624 7.48 -21.45 37.19
C PRO A 624 6.39 -21.77 38.22
N GLU A 625 5.77 -20.73 38.76
CA GLU A 625 4.57 -20.82 39.60
C GLU A 625 3.28 -20.85 38.76
N PHE A 626 3.30 -20.14 37.64
CA PHE A 626 2.21 -20.11 36.68
C PHE A 626 2.74 -20.35 35.28
N VAL A 627 2.03 -21.17 34.53
CA VAL A 627 2.38 -21.53 33.15
C VAL A 627 1.15 -21.38 32.28
N LEU A 628 1.30 -20.63 31.19
CA LEU A 628 0.34 -20.55 30.10
C LEU A 628 0.96 -21.22 28.87
N SER A 629 0.40 -22.36 28.49
CA SER A 629 0.79 -23.08 27.27
C SER A 629 -0.07 -22.63 26.10
N LEU A 630 0.56 -22.39 24.95
CA LEU A 630 -0.13 -22.03 23.71
C LEU A 630 0.68 -22.46 22.48
N LYS A 631 -0.01 -22.53 21.35
CA LYS A 631 0.58 -22.81 20.03
C LYS A 631 0.11 -21.74 19.04
N PRO A 632 0.88 -20.65 18.84
CA PRO A 632 0.56 -19.64 17.83
C PRO A 632 0.59 -20.27 16.44
N ASP A 633 -0.43 -20.04 15.63
CA ASP A 633 -0.47 -20.52 14.25
C ASP A 633 -0.26 -19.37 13.26
N ALA A 634 -0.26 -19.70 11.97
CA ALA A 634 -0.11 -18.69 10.91
C ALA A 634 -1.28 -17.67 10.89
N THR A 635 -2.48 -18.09 11.33
CA THR A 635 -3.68 -17.25 11.38
C THR A 635 -3.53 -16.15 12.44
N LEU A 636 -3.10 -16.50 13.65
CA LEU A 636 -2.81 -15.54 14.70
C LEU A 636 -1.73 -14.53 14.27
N LEU A 637 -0.65 -15.02 13.64
CA LEU A 637 0.41 -14.15 13.14
C LEU A 637 -0.11 -13.19 12.05
N PHE A 638 -0.95 -13.66 11.14
CA PHE A 638 -1.57 -12.84 10.11
C PHE A 638 -2.49 -11.78 10.73
N HIS A 639 -3.41 -12.17 11.62
CA HIS A 639 -4.31 -11.24 12.31
C HIS A 639 -3.55 -10.18 13.10
N PHE A 640 -2.51 -10.58 13.85
CA PHE A 640 -1.69 -9.63 14.58
C PHE A 640 -0.92 -8.68 13.65
N SER A 641 -0.40 -9.16 12.52
CA SER A 641 0.23 -8.33 11.49
C SER A 641 -0.75 -7.31 10.89
N ALA A 642 -1.98 -7.74 10.60
CA ALA A 642 -3.04 -6.87 10.09
C ALA A 642 -3.45 -5.80 11.10
N LEU A 643 -3.69 -6.19 12.37
CA LEU A 643 -4.08 -5.27 13.43
C LEU A 643 -2.99 -4.26 13.80
N THR A 644 -1.72 -4.63 13.69
CA THR A 644 -0.58 -3.74 13.97
C THR A 644 -0.06 -2.99 12.74
N TYR A 645 -0.66 -3.23 11.56
CA TYR A 645 -0.20 -2.75 10.26
C TYR A 645 1.30 -3.03 10.02
N ASN A 646 1.74 -4.22 10.43
CA ASN A 646 3.13 -4.67 10.36
C ASN A 646 3.28 -5.72 9.27
N ALA A 647 3.74 -5.29 8.09
CA ALA A 647 3.91 -6.14 6.92
C ALA A 647 5.27 -6.86 6.86
N HIS A 648 5.99 -6.99 7.99
CA HIS A 648 7.32 -7.58 7.99
C HIS A 648 7.29 -9.04 7.52
N ALA A 649 8.04 -9.33 6.44
CA ALA A 649 7.96 -10.57 5.68
C ALA A 649 8.22 -11.83 6.51
N ILE A 650 9.00 -11.73 7.60
CA ILE A 650 9.27 -12.87 8.50
C ILE A 650 8.02 -13.39 9.25
N HIS A 651 6.92 -12.64 9.25
CA HIS A 651 5.65 -13.03 9.87
C HIS A 651 4.62 -13.56 8.87
N LEU A 652 4.84 -13.33 7.57
CA LEU A 652 3.85 -13.51 6.52
C LEU A 652 4.29 -14.51 5.43
N ASN A 653 5.59 -14.57 5.14
CA ASN A 653 6.13 -15.31 4.01
C ASN A 653 7.11 -16.41 4.50
N PRO A 654 6.69 -17.69 4.50
CA PRO A 654 7.55 -18.81 4.90
C PRO A 654 8.80 -18.97 4.00
N ASP A 655 8.69 -18.65 2.72
CA ASP A 655 9.81 -18.76 1.77
C ASP A 655 10.83 -17.66 2.00
N TYR A 656 10.39 -16.45 2.34
CA TYR A 656 11.29 -15.38 2.79
C TYR A 656 12.05 -15.82 4.06
N CYS A 657 11.34 -16.39 5.04
CA CYS A 657 11.94 -16.90 6.26
C CYS A 657 13.04 -17.93 5.96
N ARG A 658 12.75 -18.94 5.14
CA ARG A 658 13.67 -20.05 4.85
C ARG A 658 14.80 -19.66 3.93
N ASN A 659 14.48 -19.02 2.81
CA ASN A 659 15.43 -18.86 1.70
C ASN A 659 16.20 -17.54 1.74
N ARG A 660 15.66 -16.49 2.40
CA ARG A 660 16.34 -15.18 2.54
C ARG A 660 16.96 -15.01 3.91
N GLU A 661 16.21 -15.35 4.96
CA GLU A 661 16.62 -15.11 6.34
C GLU A 661 17.24 -16.35 7.02
N GLY A 662 16.99 -17.55 6.48
CA GLY A 662 17.46 -18.84 6.96
C GLY A 662 16.84 -19.34 8.26
N TYR A 663 15.59 -18.94 8.53
CA TYR A 663 14.73 -19.43 9.60
C TYR A 663 13.89 -20.63 9.14
N LYS A 664 13.60 -21.59 10.03
CA LYS A 664 12.83 -22.80 9.63
C LYS A 664 11.38 -22.52 9.20
N GLY A 665 10.80 -21.41 9.63
CA GLY A 665 9.42 -21.03 9.32
C GLY A 665 9.10 -19.61 9.79
N LEU A 666 7.80 -19.28 9.79
CA LEU A 666 7.30 -17.99 10.23
C LEU A 666 7.68 -17.72 11.69
N LEU A 667 8.15 -16.51 11.95
CA LEU A 667 8.57 -16.08 13.28
C LEU A 667 7.42 -15.39 14.01
N VAL A 668 7.29 -15.66 15.30
CA VAL A 668 6.37 -14.94 16.18
C VAL A 668 6.88 -13.51 16.41
N HIS A 669 5.99 -12.52 16.35
CA HIS A 669 6.36 -11.12 16.55
C HIS A 669 6.91 -10.88 17.96
N GLY A 670 7.96 -10.06 18.07
CA GLY A 670 8.43 -9.59 19.38
C GLY A 670 7.34 -8.88 20.20
N PRO A 671 6.58 -7.94 19.60
CA PRO A 671 5.42 -7.33 20.26
C PRO A 671 4.33 -8.34 20.67
N LEU A 672 4.09 -9.39 19.88
CA LEU A 672 3.13 -10.43 20.24
C LEU A 672 3.62 -11.19 21.48
N SER A 673 4.90 -11.54 21.57
CA SER A 673 5.49 -12.12 22.80
C SER A 673 5.27 -11.23 24.03
N MET A 674 5.40 -9.91 23.89
CA MET A 674 5.08 -8.96 24.97
C MET A 674 3.59 -8.99 25.35
N VAL A 675 2.68 -8.96 24.37
CA VAL A 675 1.24 -9.05 24.59
C VAL A 675 0.87 -10.35 25.31
N LEU A 676 1.49 -11.47 24.96
CA LEU A 676 1.30 -12.77 25.60
C LEU A 676 1.79 -12.77 27.06
N MET A 677 2.99 -12.22 27.31
CA MET A 677 3.55 -12.06 28.66
C MET A 677 2.68 -11.19 29.57
N LEU A 678 2.24 -10.04 29.07
CA LEU A 678 1.31 -9.15 29.80
C LEU A 678 -0.03 -9.85 30.04
N SER A 679 -0.55 -10.59 29.06
CA SER A 679 -1.81 -11.32 29.22
C SER A 679 -1.73 -12.41 30.29
N ALA A 680 -0.65 -13.19 30.30
CA ALA A 680 -0.40 -14.18 31.34
C ALA A 680 -0.34 -13.53 32.74
N LEU A 681 0.39 -12.40 32.88
CA LEU A 681 0.49 -11.65 34.13
C LEU A 681 -0.88 -11.13 34.59
N ARG A 682 -1.67 -10.49 33.72
CA ARG A 682 -3.03 -10.01 34.04
C ARG A 682 -3.91 -11.15 34.54
N GLY A 683 -3.84 -12.31 33.87
CA GLY A 683 -4.54 -13.52 34.29
C GLY A 683 -4.14 -14.02 35.67
N CYS A 684 -2.83 -14.03 35.93
CA CYS A 684 -2.27 -14.42 37.21
C CYS A 684 -2.78 -13.51 38.33
N LEU A 685 -2.68 -12.19 38.14
CA LEU A 685 -3.17 -11.17 39.08
C LEU A 685 -4.69 -11.29 39.33
N ALA A 686 -5.47 -11.54 38.29
CA ALA A 686 -6.92 -11.75 38.41
C ALA A 686 -7.27 -12.99 39.26
N ARG A 687 -6.50 -14.09 39.13
CA ARG A 687 -6.67 -15.29 39.96
C ARG A 687 -6.31 -15.02 41.42
N PHE A 688 -5.22 -14.31 41.69
CA PHE A 688 -4.88 -13.90 43.06
C PHE A 688 -5.99 -13.06 43.71
N ARG A 689 -6.58 -12.10 42.97
CA ARG A 689 -7.73 -11.31 43.45
C ARG A 689 -8.90 -12.20 43.89
N SER A 690 -9.22 -13.23 43.10
CA SER A 690 -10.32 -14.15 43.43
C SER A 690 -10.07 -14.92 44.73
N GLN A 691 -8.82 -15.33 44.98
CA GLN A 691 -8.42 -16.07 46.18
C GLN A 691 -8.39 -15.19 47.44
N VAL A 692 -7.97 -13.94 47.34
CA VAL A 692 -7.96 -12.98 48.47
C VAL A 692 -9.39 -12.58 48.86
N ARG A 693 -10.28 -12.34 47.88
CA ARG A 693 -11.71 -12.03 48.15
C ARG A 693 -12.43 -13.15 48.90
N THR A 694 -12.06 -14.41 48.68
CA THR A 694 -12.64 -15.56 49.39
C THR A 694 -12.10 -15.77 50.81
N ALA A 695 -10.99 -15.11 51.19
CA ALA A 695 -10.34 -15.28 52.49
C ALA A 695 -10.91 -14.37 53.61
N GLY A 696 -11.80 -13.43 53.30
CA GLY A 696 -12.43 -12.50 54.26
C GLY A 696 -11.47 -11.42 54.78
N PRO A 697 -11.97 -10.22 55.17
CA PRO A 697 -11.11 -9.15 55.67
C PRO A 697 -10.54 -9.50 57.05
N THR A 698 -9.22 -9.40 57.22
CA THR A 698 -8.58 -9.42 58.54
C THR A 698 -8.85 -8.10 59.27
N ALA A 699 -9.02 -8.17 60.60
CA ALA A 699 -9.61 -7.13 61.44
C ALA A 699 -8.83 -5.79 61.58
N ALA A 700 -7.85 -5.50 60.72
CA ALA A 700 -6.90 -4.39 60.89
C ALA A 700 -7.21 -3.11 60.07
N ALA A 701 -8.15 -3.12 59.12
CA ALA A 701 -8.48 -1.95 58.30
C ALA A 701 -9.82 -1.31 58.71
N LYS A 702 -9.82 -0.53 59.80
CA LYS A 702 -10.92 0.37 60.18
C LYS A 702 -10.36 1.73 60.60
N SER A 703 -10.02 2.56 59.61
CA SER A 703 -9.61 3.98 59.72
C SER A 703 -9.15 4.37 58.31
N SER A 704 -9.58 5.41 57.59
CA SER A 704 -10.19 6.72 57.90
C SER A 704 -10.67 7.36 56.57
N THR A 705 -11.60 8.32 56.65
CA THR A 705 -12.04 9.32 55.63
C THR A 705 -12.73 8.85 54.32
N PRO A 706 -13.91 9.41 53.93
CA PRO A 706 -14.67 8.97 52.74
C PRO A 706 -14.25 9.58 51.38
N GLU A 707 -13.17 10.35 51.29
CA GLU A 707 -12.83 11.13 50.07
C GLU A 707 -11.54 10.69 49.33
N GLU A 708 -10.88 9.61 49.74
CA GLU A 708 -9.82 8.97 48.94
C GLU A 708 -10.28 7.60 48.43
N GLU A 709 -11.05 7.61 47.34
CA GLU A 709 -11.35 6.39 46.56
C GLU A 709 -10.07 5.85 45.89
N GLN A 710 -9.34 4.98 46.58
CA GLN A 710 -8.50 3.92 45.99
C GLN A 710 -8.63 2.67 46.88
N PRO A 711 -8.80 1.48 46.27
CA PRO A 711 -7.69 0.90 45.54
C PRO A 711 -8.07 0.49 44.12
N TRP A 712 -7.48 1.17 43.15
CA TRP A 712 -7.55 0.74 41.76
C TRP A 712 -6.75 -0.56 41.62
N MET A 713 -7.27 -1.49 40.82
CA MET A 713 -6.84 -2.89 40.74
C MET A 713 -5.32 -3.06 40.64
N PRO A 714 -4.74 -4.17 41.15
CA PRO A 714 -3.33 -4.41 40.96
C PRO A 714 -3.00 -4.49 39.46
N TYR A 715 -2.15 -3.58 38.99
CA TYR A 715 -1.77 -3.46 37.59
C TYR A 715 -0.26 -3.67 37.42
N ILE A 716 0.14 -3.93 36.17
CA ILE A 716 1.54 -4.11 35.79
C ILE A 716 2.16 -2.71 35.65
N LYS A 717 3.08 -2.32 36.54
CA LYS A 717 3.79 -1.03 36.43
C LYS A 717 4.77 -1.04 35.27
N SER A 718 5.50 -2.14 35.09
CA SER A 718 6.48 -2.25 34.01
C SER A 718 6.74 -3.70 33.61
N LEU A 719 7.23 -3.88 32.39
CA LEU A 719 7.79 -5.12 31.87
C LEU A 719 9.01 -4.79 31.02
N ASN A 720 10.18 -5.31 31.39
CA ASN A 720 11.40 -5.27 30.60
C ASN A 720 11.73 -6.67 30.12
N TYR A 721 11.99 -6.86 28.82
CA TYR A 721 12.22 -8.18 28.25
C TYR A 721 13.24 -8.18 27.11
N ARG A 722 13.81 -9.34 26.84
CA ARG A 722 14.78 -9.60 25.79
C ARG A 722 14.51 -10.93 25.10
N ASN A 723 14.61 -10.91 23.77
CA ASN A 723 14.51 -12.09 22.93
C ASN A 723 15.90 -12.72 22.81
N LEU A 724 15.99 -13.99 23.19
CA LEU A 724 17.23 -14.79 23.21
C LEU A 724 17.28 -15.79 22.06
N ALA A 725 16.12 -16.35 21.69
CA ALA A 725 15.98 -17.29 20.59
C ALA A 725 14.69 -17.00 19.78
N PRO A 726 14.66 -17.34 18.48
CA PRO A 726 13.46 -17.20 17.67
C PRO A 726 12.35 -18.15 18.14
N LEU A 727 11.13 -17.64 18.16
CA LEU A 727 9.89 -18.41 18.35
C LEU A 727 9.21 -18.57 16.99
N TYR A 728 8.58 -19.72 16.76
CA TYR A 728 8.02 -20.07 15.46
C TYR A 728 6.52 -20.36 15.53
N ALA A 729 5.83 -20.08 14.42
CA ALA A 729 4.45 -20.51 14.24
C ALA A 729 4.35 -22.04 14.17
N ASN A 730 3.22 -22.55 14.63
CA ASN A 730 2.89 -23.98 14.73
C ASN A 730 3.81 -24.77 15.67
N GLU A 731 4.47 -24.10 16.61
CA GLU A 731 5.24 -24.75 17.67
C GLU A 731 4.66 -24.43 19.04
N ASP A 732 4.71 -25.41 19.94
CA ASP A 732 4.28 -25.21 21.32
C ASP A 732 5.24 -24.28 22.02
N MET A 733 4.69 -23.34 22.79
CA MET A 733 5.44 -22.47 23.66
C MET A 733 4.73 -22.30 25.01
N ARG A 734 5.51 -21.94 26.02
CA ARG A 734 5.02 -21.73 27.38
C ARG A 734 5.44 -20.38 27.90
N VAL A 735 4.46 -19.55 28.26
CA VAL A 735 4.70 -18.33 29.03
C VAL A 735 4.71 -18.69 30.51
N CYS A 736 5.85 -18.48 31.14
CA CYS A 736 6.15 -18.90 32.49
C CYS A 736 6.33 -17.67 33.39
N LEU A 737 5.70 -17.71 34.57
CA LEU A 737 5.76 -16.63 35.57
C LEU A 737 6.21 -17.20 36.90
N ARG A 738 7.04 -16.44 37.62
CA ARG A 738 7.45 -16.73 39.00
C ARG A 738 7.58 -15.44 39.78
N ARG A 739 7.08 -15.41 41.01
CA ARG A 739 7.27 -14.27 41.91
C ARG A 739 8.66 -14.37 42.54
N THR A 740 9.35 -13.25 42.70
CA THR A 740 10.69 -13.22 43.29
C THR A 740 10.66 -12.61 44.69
N LYS A 741 10.82 -11.29 44.81
CA LYS A 741 10.79 -10.55 46.09
C LYS A 741 9.95 -9.28 45.94
N ALA A 742 9.41 -8.78 47.04
CA ALA A 742 8.85 -7.43 47.08
C ALA A 742 10.00 -6.43 47.25
N GLU A 743 10.06 -5.42 46.39
CA GLU A 743 10.99 -4.30 46.51
C GLU A 743 10.19 -2.99 46.45
N GLY A 744 10.22 -2.20 47.54
CA GLY A 744 9.41 -0.99 47.66
C GLY A 744 7.89 -1.25 47.71
N SER A 745 7.11 -0.50 46.94
CA SER A 745 5.63 -0.55 46.88
C SER A 745 5.07 -1.48 45.78
N GLY A 746 5.80 -2.55 45.42
CA GLY A 746 5.44 -3.43 44.32
C GLY A 746 5.93 -4.87 44.47
N LEU A 747 5.33 -5.76 43.68
CA LEU A 747 5.69 -7.18 43.57
C LEU A 747 6.48 -7.41 42.29
N GLU A 748 7.63 -8.08 42.39
CA GLU A 748 8.45 -8.43 41.24
C GLU A 748 8.18 -9.84 40.71
N TRP A 749 8.32 -9.97 39.40
CA TRP A 749 8.05 -11.19 38.64
C TRP A 749 9.16 -11.48 37.66
N ASP A 750 9.69 -12.70 37.70
CA ASP A 750 10.40 -13.27 36.57
C ASP A 750 9.36 -13.76 35.55
N VAL A 751 9.51 -13.32 34.30
CA VAL A 751 8.62 -13.67 33.19
C VAL A 751 9.46 -14.21 32.06
N TRP A 752 9.12 -15.37 31.52
CA TRP A 752 9.87 -15.92 30.39
C TRP A 752 9.00 -16.74 29.45
N VAL A 753 9.50 -16.96 28.24
CA VAL A 753 8.87 -17.83 27.24
C VAL A 753 9.82 -18.96 26.89
N GLU A 754 9.30 -20.18 26.96
CA GLU A 754 10.01 -21.40 26.58
C GLU A 754 9.50 -21.92 25.23
N GLY A 755 10.42 -22.39 24.39
CA GLY A 755 10.10 -23.11 23.16
C GLY A 755 9.73 -24.59 23.40
N PRO A 756 9.51 -25.37 22.34
CA PRO A 756 9.03 -26.75 22.43
C PRO A 756 10.01 -27.70 23.11
N ASP A 757 11.30 -27.38 23.10
CA ASP A 757 12.38 -28.13 23.76
C ASP A 757 12.60 -27.71 25.23
N GLY A 758 11.79 -26.78 25.75
CA GLY A 758 11.97 -26.15 27.06
C GLY A 758 13.13 -25.14 27.08
N GLY A 759 13.67 -24.76 25.93
CA GLY A 759 14.68 -23.73 25.79
C GLY A 759 14.11 -22.33 26.03
N LEU A 760 14.85 -21.50 26.75
CA LEU A 760 14.51 -20.10 27.04
C LEU A 760 14.62 -19.25 25.77
N ALA A 761 13.48 -18.81 25.25
CA ALA A 761 13.39 -18.00 24.03
C ALA A 761 13.25 -16.50 24.33
N VAL A 762 12.50 -16.15 25.37
CA VAL A 762 12.33 -14.76 25.83
C VAL A 762 12.53 -14.73 27.34
N LYS A 763 13.24 -13.72 27.83
CA LYS A 763 13.42 -13.49 29.28
C LYS A 763 13.04 -12.06 29.61
N GLY A 764 12.27 -11.87 30.67
CA GLY A 764 11.86 -10.58 31.16
C GLY A 764 11.67 -10.53 32.68
N HIS A 765 11.49 -9.32 33.14
CA HIS A 765 11.21 -8.96 34.53
C HIS A 765 10.06 -7.96 34.51
N ALA A 766 9.08 -8.16 35.38
CA ALA A 766 7.93 -7.28 35.51
C ALA A 766 7.74 -6.84 36.96
N VAL A 767 7.25 -5.61 37.12
CA VAL A 767 6.87 -5.06 38.42
C VAL A 767 5.37 -4.79 38.39
N THR A 768 4.66 -5.27 39.40
CA THR A 768 3.23 -4.97 39.60
C THR A 768 3.06 -4.12 40.85
N THR A 769 1.93 -3.42 40.99
CA THR A 769 1.55 -2.84 42.28
C THR A 769 1.38 -3.94 43.33
N ASP A 770 1.64 -3.60 44.60
CA ASP A 770 1.42 -4.53 45.70
C ASP A 770 -0.08 -4.85 45.83
N VAL A 771 -0.41 -6.14 45.93
CA VAL A 771 -1.78 -6.63 46.13
C VAL A 771 -2.26 -6.32 47.55
N VAL A 772 -1.36 -6.08 48.51
CA VAL A 772 -1.67 -5.84 49.93
C VAL A 772 -1.94 -4.36 50.25
N GLN A 773 -1.41 -3.41 49.47
CA GLN A 773 -1.81 -1.99 49.57
C GLN A 773 -3.10 -1.67 48.81
N ALA A 774 -3.60 -2.62 48.01
CA ALA A 774 -4.81 -2.49 47.21
C ALA A 774 -6.04 -3.21 47.82
N ALA A 775 -5.95 -3.69 49.06
CA ALA A 775 -7.00 -4.30 49.86
C ALA A 775 -7.05 -3.63 51.22
#